data_AF-A0A411EBA7-F1
#
_entry.id   AF-A0A411EBA7-F1
#
_cell.length_a   1.000
_cell.length_b   1.000
_cell.length_c   1.000
_cell.angle_alpha   90.00
_cell.angle_beta   90.00
_cell.angle_gamma   90.00
#
_symmetry.space_group_name_H-M   'P 1'
#
loop_
_entity.id
_entity.type
_entity.pdbx_description
1 polymer ?
#
loop_
_entity_poly.entity_id
_entity_poly.type
_entity_poly.pdbx_seq_one_letter_code
_entity_poly.pdbx_strand_id
1 'polypeptide(L)'
;MRSILAIGFIAIFISACNSLERTEISLEEAIPSNAALILKVKDPASLKRDLRNCDFIPSSSTVKYGADLLYIIGQLKELQTKDEGYLVAIPNSSDSLSYVYISEIAPKEQTADSVETDSIRVEPELIEETTVSSVKWFTSETGNLRFSSIDSLLVAEKKWLNSTSYPGNELLSLLKNPAPGKEVSLFLKSPQLDSLNSLVANKSSFNWTHLANSLALDLRASQDILQWTGVGTVTDSTPSLLSLFSNTQPVVNTLASLAPESADGLLTISFTDEAVFRANQQQQFTEANDADALFGTTEEVGLVFQGQNKGIIINTFGALSLSEFLQESRSSVYDYQGKEIGVLASSALLEEAFPAFISNFKATHYTVLDNAFIFCEDRRFIELMIRNINSEKTFETSAIYESARSELAEASSMLFLADGGKLTDEISRYIPKAMLLGQGSDMPDHVFAFQLVSDRSFSHLNTFVKRKTNAQKKRGVAPLFTVELGAPLATNPQFVTDHRNDKKEIVVQDTENNLYLISTSGKVLWKKKLEGRVQGRIEQIDLYKNGRLQLAFTTSNQFLVLDRNGKEVAPFDMSFSGPLLNPLSVFDYEGNRNYRFVVTQGSDVRMYNGKGKIVDGFKYTKAETAVLDRPRHFRIGSKDYLVFKLEDGSLRILNRVGDTRVAVDERIDFSENDVYLNNNKFIITDKTGTLFAIDTRGKITKTRFNLSEDHGIDATTKTLSVMNDNELTIKGNKASLDLGVYTKPRIFYIYDKIYVSVTDIQTQRAYLFDSNAISFSGFPVYAASPIDLSDLDNDRRVEIVSKFEENSVIVYTIN
;
A
#
# COMPACT_ATOMS: atom_id res chain seq x y z
N MET A 1 24.39 29.39 93.45
CA MET A 1 23.91 30.41 92.47
C MET A 1 24.53 30.30 91.08
N ARG A 2 25.72 29.71 90.87
CA ARG A 2 26.32 29.56 89.52
C ARG A 2 25.65 28.50 88.63
N SER A 3 25.02 27.47 89.22
CA SER A 3 24.37 26.40 88.44
C SER A 3 22.97 26.74 87.92
N ILE A 4 22.31 27.76 88.50
CA ILE A 4 20.97 28.22 88.06
C ILE A 4 21.09 29.17 86.86
N LEU A 5 22.18 29.94 86.75
CA LEU A 5 22.47 30.77 85.57
C LEU A 5 22.82 29.93 84.33
N ALA A 6 23.44 28.77 84.48
CA ALA A 6 23.78 27.89 83.36
C ALA A 6 22.54 27.24 82.71
N ILE A 7 21.53 26.89 83.52
CA ILE A 7 20.27 26.32 83.03
C ILE A 7 19.40 27.40 82.38
N GLY A 8 19.44 28.64 82.90
CA GLY A 8 18.79 29.79 82.26
C GLY A 8 19.37 30.16 80.90
N PHE A 9 20.68 30.00 80.70
CA PHE A 9 21.33 30.30 79.40
C PHE A 9 21.06 29.22 78.34
N ILE A 10 20.89 27.96 78.74
CA ILE A 10 20.52 26.87 77.82
C ILE A 10 19.02 26.97 77.44
N ALA A 11 18.15 27.40 78.35
CA ALA A 11 16.73 27.63 78.04
C ALA A 11 16.50 28.77 77.03
N ILE A 12 17.37 29.79 76.98
CA ILE A 12 17.30 30.89 76.01
C ILE A 12 17.82 30.46 74.61
N PHE A 13 18.69 29.45 74.53
CA PHE A 13 19.14 28.90 73.25
C PHE A 13 18.14 27.90 72.62
N ILE A 14 17.23 27.33 73.41
CA ILE A 14 16.19 26.41 72.90
C ILE A 14 14.92 27.18 72.46
N SER A 15 14.73 28.42 72.91
CA SER A 15 13.63 29.30 72.46
C SER A 15 14.00 30.26 71.32
N ALA A 16 15.26 30.27 70.87
CA ALA A 16 15.74 31.01 69.70
C ALA A 16 15.75 30.16 68.41
N CYS A 17 15.03 29.04 68.39
CA CYS A 17 14.73 28.34 67.15
C CYS A 17 13.60 29.10 66.45
N ASN A 18 13.95 30.22 65.80
CA ASN A 18 13.14 30.68 64.69
C ASN A 18 13.02 29.49 63.75
N SER A 19 11.80 29.13 63.36
CA SER A 19 11.60 28.32 62.16
C SER A 19 12.43 29.00 61.07
N LEU A 20 13.44 28.29 60.56
CA LEU A 20 13.96 28.63 59.24
C LEU A 20 12.75 28.50 58.32
N GLU A 21 12.06 29.61 58.07
CA GLU A 21 11.16 29.73 56.94
C GLU A 21 11.99 29.30 55.74
N ARG A 22 11.65 28.15 55.14
CA ARG A 22 12.23 27.75 53.85
C ARG A 22 11.88 28.88 52.88
N THR A 23 12.82 29.77 52.61
CA THR A 23 12.63 30.90 51.69
C THR A 23 12.69 30.47 50.21
N GLU A 24 13.12 29.23 49.94
CA GLU A 24 13.17 28.66 48.60
C GLU A 24 12.27 27.42 48.54
N ILE A 25 11.23 27.50 47.72
CA ILE A 25 10.34 26.40 47.36
C ILE A 25 10.76 25.96 45.95
N SER A 26 11.01 24.66 45.73
CA SER A 26 11.30 24.19 44.37
C SER A 26 10.03 24.23 43.51
N LEU A 27 10.18 24.39 42.20
CA LEU A 27 9.03 24.38 41.29
C LEU A 27 8.16 23.11 41.45
N GLU A 28 8.78 21.94 41.68
CA GLU A 28 8.06 20.68 41.89
C GLU A 28 7.31 20.63 43.23
N GLU A 29 7.89 21.21 44.30
CA GLU A 29 7.22 21.34 45.59
C GLU A 29 6.00 22.28 45.52
N ALA A 30 5.95 23.19 44.54
CA ALA A 30 4.82 24.10 44.35
C ALA A 30 3.63 23.47 43.61
N ILE A 31 3.77 22.26 43.06
CA ILE A 31 2.72 21.57 42.29
C ILE A 31 1.69 20.92 43.24
N PRO A 32 0.39 21.21 43.07
CA PRO A 32 -0.69 20.54 43.81
C PRO A 32 -0.67 19.01 43.63
N SER A 33 -0.84 18.24 44.71
CA SER A 33 -0.89 16.77 44.66
C SER A 33 -2.13 16.20 43.95
N ASN A 34 -3.19 16.99 43.80
CA ASN A 34 -4.40 16.63 43.05
C ASN A 34 -4.36 17.13 41.59
N ALA A 35 -3.21 17.59 41.08
CA ALA A 35 -3.05 17.97 39.69
C ALA A 35 -3.46 16.82 38.75
N ALA A 36 -4.36 17.11 37.81
CA ALA A 36 -4.79 16.15 36.79
C ALA A 36 -3.83 16.12 35.60
N LEU A 37 -3.21 17.26 35.31
CA LEU A 37 -2.29 17.47 34.19
C LEU A 37 -1.19 18.44 34.59
N ILE A 38 0.06 18.10 34.26
CA ILE A 38 1.24 18.93 34.49
C ILE A 38 1.97 19.07 33.15
N LEU A 39 2.16 20.30 32.69
CA LEU A 39 2.92 20.63 31.48
C LEU A 39 4.16 21.41 31.88
N LYS A 40 5.34 20.80 31.75
CA LYS A 40 6.60 21.53 31.85
C LYS A 40 6.85 22.28 30.56
N VAL A 41 7.04 23.59 30.63
CA VAL A 41 7.34 24.47 29.49
C VAL A 41 8.77 24.98 29.65
N LYS A 42 9.69 24.47 28.82
CA LYS A 42 11.13 24.78 28.94
C LYS A 42 11.50 26.11 28.27
N ASP A 43 10.95 26.36 27.09
CA ASP A 43 11.15 27.60 26.34
C ASP A 43 9.78 28.13 25.86
N PRO A 44 9.11 28.97 26.66
CA PRO A 44 7.81 29.53 26.28
C PRO A 44 7.86 30.34 24.97
N ALA A 45 9.00 30.93 24.62
CA ALA A 45 9.13 31.77 23.43
C ALA A 45 9.26 30.92 22.16
N SER A 46 10.05 29.86 22.20
CA SER A 46 10.18 28.90 21.10
C SER A 46 8.87 28.14 20.90
N LEU A 47 8.24 27.69 22.00
CA LEU A 47 6.92 27.08 21.95
C LEU A 47 5.87 27.95 21.27
N LYS A 48 5.77 29.23 21.63
CA LYS A 48 4.83 30.14 20.97
C LYS A 48 5.07 30.25 19.47
N ARG A 49 6.32 30.20 19.03
CA ARG A 49 6.68 30.27 17.61
C ARG A 49 6.27 29.00 16.88
N ASP A 50 6.58 27.84 17.45
CA ASP A 50 6.29 26.54 16.86
C ASP A 50 4.77 26.32 16.82
N LEU A 51 4.03 26.65 17.88
CA LEU A 51 2.57 26.59 17.90
C LEU A 51 1.87 27.59 16.97
N ARG A 52 2.51 28.72 16.64
CA ARG A 52 2.01 29.70 15.66
C ARG A 52 2.23 29.26 14.22
N ASN A 53 3.32 28.54 13.98
CA ASN A 53 3.69 28.02 12.65
C ASN A 53 3.11 26.63 12.36
N CYS A 54 2.51 25.99 13.36
CA CYS A 54 1.92 24.67 13.27
C CYS A 54 0.54 24.71 12.60
N ASP A 55 0.41 24.07 11.43
CA ASP A 55 -0.82 24.04 10.64
C ASP A 55 -1.99 23.32 11.34
N PHE A 56 -1.70 22.57 12.42
CA PHE A 56 -2.66 21.74 13.16
C PHE A 56 -3.39 22.47 14.29
N ILE A 57 -2.93 23.66 14.68
CA ILE A 57 -3.48 24.39 15.83
C ILE A 57 -4.32 25.57 15.34
N PRO A 58 -5.65 25.55 15.53
CA PRO A 58 -6.51 26.62 15.06
C PRO A 58 -6.11 27.98 15.65
N SER A 59 -6.29 29.03 14.85
CA SER A 59 -6.00 30.42 15.19
C SER A 59 -7.12 31.09 16.00
N SER A 60 -8.28 30.44 16.18
CA SER A 60 -9.39 30.94 17.00
C SER A 60 -9.74 30.00 18.16
N SER A 61 -10.20 30.59 19.26
CA SER A 61 -10.62 29.94 20.51
C SER A 61 -11.93 29.14 20.43
N THR A 62 -12.48 28.92 19.23
CA THR A 62 -13.75 28.21 19.02
C THR A 62 -13.50 26.78 18.52
N VAL A 63 -12.97 25.93 19.39
CA VAL A 63 -12.80 24.50 19.09
C VAL A 63 -14.08 23.74 19.47
N LYS A 64 -14.76 23.17 18.48
CA LYS A 64 -15.82 22.18 18.68
C LYS A 64 -15.21 20.78 18.57
N TYR A 65 -15.09 20.10 19.72
CA TYR A 65 -14.64 18.70 19.94
C TYR A 65 -13.15 18.38 19.67
N GLY A 66 -12.54 17.61 20.58
CA GLY A 66 -11.08 17.39 20.71
C GLY A 66 -10.41 18.28 21.79
N ALA A 67 -11.20 18.75 22.76
CA ALA A 67 -11.22 20.15 23.19
C ALA A 67 -10.32 20.54 24.37
N ASP A 68 -9.39 19.72 24.87
CA ASP A 68 -8.73 20.05 26.16
C ASP A 68 -7.21 20.25 26.04
N LEU A 69 -6.45 19.28 25.51
CA LEU A 69 -4.99 19.41 25.50
C LEU A 69 -4.48 20.45 24.48
N LEU A 70 -5.06 20.47 23.28
CA LEU A 70 -4.81 21.51 22.28
C LEU A 70 -5.34 22.88 22.71
N TYR A 71 -6.44 22.91 23.48
CA TYR A 71 -6.96 24.15 24.06
C TYR A 71 -6.03 24.68 25.15
N ILE A 72 -5.58 23.83 26.07
CA ILE A 72 -4.59 24.15 27.13
C ILE A 72 -3.28 24.63 26.50
N ILE A 73 -2.79 23.95 25.46
CA ILE A 73 -1.62 24.38 24.68
C ILE A 73 -1.91 25.69 23.93
N GLY A 74 -3.13 25.88 23.43
CA GLY A 74 -3.60 27.12 22.86
C GLY A 74 -3.54 28.29 23.85
N GLN A 75 -3.86 28.07 25.13
CA GLN A 75 -3.74 29.09 26.18
C GLN A 75 -2.28 29.53 26.39
N LEU A 76 -1.30 28.65 26.14
CA LEU A 76 0.12 29.01 26.19
C LEU A 76 0.51 30.06 25.12
N LYS A 77 -0.28 30.23 24.04
CA LYS A 77 -0.06 31.30 23.05
C LYS A 77 -0.22 32.69 23.67
N GLU A 78 -1.09 32.83 24.67
CA GLU A 78 -1.47 34.11 25.31
C GLU A 78 -0.72 34.38 26.63
N LEU A 79 -0.01 33.39 27.18
CA LEU A 79 0.71 33.50 28.44
C LEU A 79 1.90 34.48 28.35
N GLN A 80 1.94 35.55 29.14
CA GLN A 80 3.01 36.57 29.13
C GLN A 80 4.23 36.18 29.98
N THR A 81 4.87 35.04 29.70
CA THR A 81 6.11 34.65 30.37
C THR A 81 7.22 34.27 29.39
N LYS A 82 8.46 34.50 29.81
CA LYS A 82 9.70 34.05 29.16
C LYS A 82 10.40 32.96 29.98
N ASP A 83 9.92 32.72 31.20
CA ASP A 83 10.60 31.89 32.20
C ASP A 83 10.09 30.44 32.10
N GLU A 84 11.01 29.48 32.21
CA GLU A 84 10.68 28.05 32.33
C GLU A 84 9.75 27.82 33.53
N GLY A 85 8.79 26.92 33.38
CA GLY A 85 7.81 26.68 34.43
C GLY A 85 6.87 25.50 34.15
N TYR A 86 5.88 25.36 35.03
CA TYR A 86 4.86 24.32 34.95
C TYR A 86 3.48 24.94 34.79
N LEU A 87 2.76 24.60 33.72
CA LEU A 87 1.32 24.80 33.65
C LEU A 87 0.61 23.59 34.27
N VAL A 88 -0.15 23.84 35.33
CA VAL A 88 -0.83 22.80 36.10
C VAL A 88 -2.34 22.97 35.97
N ALA A 89 -3.05 21.90 35.63
CA ALA A 89 -4.51 21.85 35.64
C ALA A 89 -5.02 21.11 36.88
N ILE A 90 -5.96 21.73 37.59
CA ILE A 90 -6.49 21.28 38.87
C ILE A 90 -8.01 21.06 38.74
N PRO A 91 -8.53 19.87 39.06
CA PRO A 91 -9.97 19.61 39.13
C PRO A 91 -10.66 20.49 40.18
N ASN A 92 -11.77 21.12 39.81
CA ASN A 92 -12.65 21.84 40.73
C ASN A 92 -13.96 21.06 40.98
N SER A 93 -14.65 21.40 42.06
CA SER A 93 -15.89 20.74 42.53
C SER A 93 -17.08 20.79 41.56
N SER A 94 -16.98 21.57 40.47
CA SER A 94 -18.01 21.80 39.45
C SER A 94 -17.74 21.09 38.11
N ASP A 95 -16.96 20.01 38.09
CA ASP A 95 -16.53 19.30 36.86
C ASP A 95 -15.76 20.20 35.85
N SER A 96 -15.17 21.30 36.34
CA SER A 96 -14.36 22.24 35.56
C SER A 96 -12.89 22.22 36.01
N LEU A 97 -11.97 22.57 35.12
CA LEU A 97 -10.54 22.73 35.46
C LEU A 97 -10.18 24.19 35.70
N SER A 98 -9.42 24.42 36.77
CA SER A 98 -8.67 25.66 36.96
C SER A 98 -7.20 25.44 36.57
N TYR A 99 -6.54 26.48 36.07
CA TYR A 99 -5.17 26.40 35.55
C TYR A 99 -4.25 27.37 36.28
N VAL A 100 -3.02 26.96 36.59
CA VAL A 100 -2.00 27.87 37.15
C VAL A 100 -0.67 27.60 36.47
N TYR A 101 -0.01 28.67 36.00
CA TYR A 101 1.37 28.64 35.54
C TYR A 101 2.29 29.01 36.71
N ILE A 102 3.27 28.17 37.00
CA ILE A 102 4.24 28.32 38.08
C ILE A 102 5.63 28.46 37.47
N SER A 103 6.32 29.57 37.69
CA SER A 103 7.70 29.78 37.20
C SER A 103 8.60 30.39 38.28
N GLU A 104 9.92 30.23 38.12
CA GLU A 104 10.87 30.95 38.96
C GLU A 104 10.89 32.44 38.60
N ILE A 105 11.10 33.28 39.60
CA ILE A 105 11.26 34.73 39.40
C ILE A 105 12.69 34.97 38.90
N ALA A 106 12.85 35.34 37.63
CA ALA A 106 14.15 35.77 37.11
C ALA A 106 14.68 36.99 37.88
N PRO A 107 16.00 37.10 38.15
CA PRO A 107 16.59 38.31 38.72
C PRO A 107 16.30 39.48 37.78
N LYS A 108 15.66 40.55 38.28
CA LYS A 108 15.27 41.71 37.47
C LYS A 108 16.47 42.32 36.73
N GLU A 109 16.57 42.13 35.42
CA GLU A 109 17.24 43.10 34.54
C GLU A 109 16.23 44.22 34.22
N GLN A 110 16.52 45.43 34.68
CA GLN A 110 15.77 46.63 34.32
C GLN A 110 15.84 46.86 32.80
N THR A 111 14.79 46.47 32.09
CA THR A 111 14.42 47.12 30.84
C THR A 111 12.94 47.47 30.90
N ALA A 112 12.67 48.77 30.79
CA ALA A 112 11.32 49.31 30.77
C ALA A 112 10.74 49.14 29.37
N ASP A 113 9.72 48.29 29.23
CA ASP A 113 8.70 48.46 28.21
C ASP A 113 7.35 48.53 28.91
N SER A 114 6.62 49.60 28.61
CA SER A 114 5.37 49.98 29.25
C SER A 114 4.26 49.01 28.86
N VAL A 115 3.89 48.13 29.78
CA VAL A 115 2.59 47.44 29.79
C VAL A 115 1.73 48.13 30.84
N GLU A 116 0.57 48.67 30.46
CA GLU A 116 -0.40 49.18 31.44
C GLU A 116 -0.83 48.03 32.35
N THR A 117 -0.46 48.13 33.63
CA THR A 117 -0.75 47.14 34.67
C THR A 117 -1.63 47.79 35.72
N ASP A 118 -2.84 47.27 35.92
CA ASP A 118 -3.68 47.63 37.05
C ASP A 118 -3.42 46.61 38.17
N SER A 119 -3.08 47.09 39.37
CA SER A 119 -2.86 46.22 40.54
C SER A 119 -4.12 46.18 41.39
N ILE A 120 -4.58 44.97 41.73
CA ILE A 120 -5.75 44.74 42.60
C ILE A 120 -5.25 44.11 43.90
N ARG A 121 -5.66 44.68 45.03
CA ARG A 121 -5.29 44.17 46.36
C ARG A 121 -6.35 43.21 46.86
N VAL A 122 -6.02 41.92 46.95
CA VAL A 122 -6.84 40.89 47.61
C VAL A 122 -6.06 40.46 48.85
N GLU A 123 -6.35 41.06 50.01
CA GLU A 123 -5.56 40.77 51.22
C GLU A 123 -5.54 39.27 51.55
N PRO A 124 -4.36 38.69 51.87
CA PRO A 124 -3.11 39.37 52.19
C PRO A 124 -2.10 39.53 51.02
N GLU A 125 -2.40 39.14 49.78
CA GLU A 125 -1.45 39.16 48.65
C GLU A 125 -1.68 40.33 47.65
N LEU A 126 -0.58 40.78 47.02
CA LEU A 126 -0.63 41.70 45.89
C LEU A 126 -0.87 40.89 44.61
N ILE A 127 -1.94 41.20 43.87
CA ILE A 127 -2.28 40.52 42.62
C ILE A 127 -2.17 41.54 41.48
N GLU A 128 -1.33 41.23 40.51
CA GLU A 128 -1.19 42.01 39.27
C GLU A 128 -2.21 41.50 38.24
N GLU A 129 -3.05 42.39 37.70
CA GLU A 129 -3.95 42.08 36.60
C GLU A 129 -3.33 42.54 35.28
N THR A 130 -3.29 41.64 34.29
CA THR A 130 -2.85 41.95 32.92
C THR A 130 -3.90 41.46 31.93
N THR A 131 -4.26 42.30 30.96
CA THR A 131 -5.20 41.91 29.88
C THR A 131 -4.44 41.66 28.58
N VAL A 132 -4.60 40.46 28.00
CA VAL A 132 -3.98 40.06 26.73
C VAL A 132 -5.05 39.47 25.83
N SER A 133 -5.19 39.99 24.60
CA SER A 133 -6.13 39.46 23.60
C SER A 133 -7.57 39.25 24.15
N SER A 134 -8.05 40.17 25.01
CA SER A 134 -9.36 40.13 25.71
C SER A 134 -9.47 39.13 26.89
N VAL A 135 -8.40 38.45 27.29
CA VAL A 135 -8.34 37.55 28.45
C VAL A 135 -7.62 38.23 29.61
N LYS A 136 -8.20 38.16 30.80
CA LYS A 136 -7.62 38.68 32.04
C LYS A 136 -6.77 37.61 32.72
N TRP A 137 -5.52 37.95 33.01
CA TRP A 137 -4.60 37.13 33.78
C TRP A 137 -4.29 37.82 35.11
N PHE A 138 -4.24 37.02 36.16
CA PHE A 138 -3.92 37.40 37.52
C PHE A 138 -2.60 36.74 37.91
N THR A 139 -1.67 37.53 38.44
CA THR A 139 -0.35 37.07 38.85
C THR A 139 -0.08 37.42 40.30
N SER A 140 0.46 36.48 41.07
CA SER A 140 0.96 36.73 42.43
C SER A 140 2.29 36.02 42.66
N GLU A 141 3.10 36.54 43.58
CA GLU A 141 4.44 36.04 43.88
C GLU A 141 4.51 35.52 45.32
N THR A 142 5.12 34.35 45.51
CA THR A 142 5.36 33.75 46.85
C THR A 142 6.78 33.17 46.88
N GLY A 143 7.63 33.73 47.74
CA GLY A 143 9.04 33.32 47.81
C GLY A 143 9.78 33.62 46.50
N ASN A 144 10.42 32.60 45.93
CA ASN A 144 11.14 32.62 44.65
C ASN A 144 10.25 32.30 43.43
N LEU A 145 8.94 32.10 43.61
CA LEU A 145 8.03 31.62 42.57
C LEU A 145 6.94 32.63 42.22
N ARG A 146 6.58 32.64 40.93
CA ARG A 146 5.47 33.38 40.35
C ARG A 146 4.35 32.44 39.96
N PHE A 147 3.12 32.81 40.29
CA PHE A 147 1.90 32.07 39.97
C PHE A 147 1.00 32.93 39.09
N SER A 148 0.65 32.45 37.90
CA SER A 148 -0.23 33.15 36.95
C SER A 148 -1.43 32.30 36.56
N SER A 149 -2.63 32.88 36.61
CA SER A 149 -3.89 32.19 36.28
C SER A 149 -4.93 33.16 35.72
N ILE A 150 -5.95 32.64 35.05
CA ILE A 150 -7.18 33.38 34.74
C ILE A 150 -8.17 33.42 35.92
N ASP A 151 -7.90 32.65 36.97
CA ASP A 151 -8.69 32.58 38.20
C ASP A 151 -7.96 33.35 39.31
N SER A 152 -8.48 34.53 39.65
CA SER A 152 -7.89 35.40 40.68
C SER A 152 -7.91 34.77 42.07
N LEU A 153 -8.90 33.93 42.38
CA LEU A 153 -9.02 33.27 43.68
C LEU A 153 -7.95 32.17 43.83
N LEU A 154 -7.69 31.43 42.75
CA LEU A 154 -6.69 30.37 42.72
C LEU A 154 -5.29 30.90 43.06
N VAL A 155 -4.90 32.02 42.45
CA VAL A 155 -3.62 32.68 42.71
C VAL A 155 -3.62 33.52 43.98
N ALA A 156 -4.76 33.83 44.59
CA ALA A 156 -4.81 34.53 45.88
C ALA A 156 -4.64 33.58 47.07
N GLU A 157 -5.31 32.42 47.01
CA GLU A 157 -5.42 31.55 48.18
C GLU A 157 -4.32 30.48 48.25
N LYS A 158 -3.87 29.94 47.11
CA LYS A 158 -2.85 28.89 46.97
C LYS A 158 -2.90 27.79 48.05
N LYS A 159 -4.11 27.39 48.47
CA LYS A 159 -4.35 26.54 49.65
C LYS A 159 -3.52 25.25 49.67
N TRP A 160 -3.15 24.73 48.50
CA TRP A 160 -2.35 23.51 48.35
C TRP A 160 -0.90 23.67 48.82
N LEU A 161 -0.32 24.87 48.85
CA LEU A 161 1.05 25.10 49.34
C LEU A 161 1.21 24.77 50.83
N ASN A 162 0.11 24.74 51.60
CA ASN A 162 0.08 24.33 53.00
C ASN A 162 -0.01 22.80 53.19
N SER A 163 -0.11 22.03 52.11
CA SER A 163 -0.16 20.58 52.14
C SER A 163 1.24 19.97 52.20
N THR A 164 1.41 18.88 52.94
CA THR A 164 2.63 18.06 52.93
C THR A 164 2.64 16.97 51.86
N SER A 165 1.58 16.91 51.03
CA SER A 165 1.41 15.93 49.96
C SER A 165 1.73 16.56 48.61
N TYR A 166 2.73 16.01 47.92
CA TYR A 166 3.20 16.40 46.58
C TYR A 166 3.10 15.22 45.60
N PRO A 167 3.13 15.46 44.28
CA PRO A 167 3.19 14.37 43.30
C PRO A 167 4.41 13.46 43.55
N GLY A 168 4.30 12.15 43.30
CA GLY A 168 5.35 11.17 43.66
C GLY A 168 6.67 11.34 42.89
N ASN A 169 7.81 11.11 43.58
CA ASN A 169 9.18 11.38 43.11
C ASN A 169 9.64 10.61 41.86
N GLU A 170 9.16 9.39 41.63
CA GLU A 170 9.72 8.49 40.61
C GLU A 170 9.47 8.99 39.18
N LEU A 171 8.26 9.45 38.84
CA LEU A 171 7.96 10.01 37.52
C LEU A 171 8.18 11.52 37.39
N LEU A 172 8.17 12.30 38.49
CA LEU A 172 8.67 13.69 38.46
C LEU A 172 10.14 13.74 37.99
N SER A 173 10.91 12.68 38.22
CA SER A 173 12.28 12.57 37.70
C SER A 173 12.33 12.52 36.16
N LEU A 174 11.31 11.96 35.50
CA LEU A 174 11.20 11.94 34.03
C LEU A 174 10.89 13.32 33.47
N LEU A 175 10.17 14.17 34.22
CA LEU A 175 9.95 15.59 33.86
C LEU A 175 11.20 16.46 34.05
N LYS A 176 12.16 16.06 34.89
CA LYS A 176 13.37 16.86 35.14
C LYS A 176 14.30 16.88 33.93
N ASN A 177 14.36 15.79 33.17
CA ASN A 177 15.30 15.62 32.05
C ASN A 177 14.55 15.32 30.74
N PRO A 178 13.81 16.29 30.16
CA PRO A 178 13.19 16.11 28.85
C PRO A 178 14.25 15.87 27.77
N ALA A 179 13.89 15.14 26.72
CA ALA A 179 14.81 14.89 25.62
C ALA A 179 15.28 16.21 24.97
N PRO A 180 16.54 16.30 24.49
CA PRO A 180 17.05 17.50 23.84
C PRO A 180 16.16 17.93 22.65
N GLY A 181 15.80 19.22 22.57
CA GLY A 181 14.96 19.75 21.50
C GLY A 181 13.44 19.58 21.70
N LYS A 182 12.99 19.13 22.88
CA LYS A 182 11.57 19.10 23.25
C LYS A 182 11.22 20.32 24.11
N GLU A 183 10.20 21.06 23.70
CA GLU A 183 9.82 22.33 24.32
C GLU A 183 8.81 22.16 25.48
N VAL A 184 8.00 21.11 25.40
CA VAL A 184 6.94 20.79 26.35
C VAL A 184 6.93 19.32 26.71
N SER A 185 6.86 19.04 28.00
CA SER A 185 6.65 17.69 28.52
C SER A 185 5.35 17.64 29.33
N LEU A 186 4.47 16.74 28.94
CA LEU A 186 3.18 16.46 29.56
C LEU A 186 3.30 15.28 30.52
N PHE A 187 2.77 15.44 31.72
CA PHE A 187 2.58 14.37 32.69
C PHE A 187 1.12 14.25 33.10
N LEU A 188 0.63 13.01 33.09
CA LEU A 188 -0.73 12.63 33.45
C LEU A 188 -0.70 11.48 34.45
N LYS A 189 -1.56 11.53 35.48
CA LYS A 189 -1.67 10.48 36.51
C LYS A 189 -3.12 10.11 36.81
N SER A 190 -3.40 8.81 36.86
CA SER A 190 -4.66 8.22 37.31
C SER A 190 -4.73 8.15 38.85
N PRO A 191 -5.90 8.36 39.50
CA PRO A 191 -7.25 8.52 38.93
C PRO A 191 -7.68 9.97 38.63
N GLN A 192 -6.81 10.98 38.81
CA GLN A 192 -7.15 12.38 38.59
C GLN A 192 -7.52 12.70 37.12
N LEU A 193 -7.18 11.78 36.21
CA LEU A 193 -7.56 11.77 34.80
C LEU A 193 -9.06 11.61 34.54
N ASP A 194 -9.83 10.98 35.44
CA ASP A 194 -11.27 10.80 35.21
C ASP A 194 -12.03 12.13 35.22
N SER A 195 -11.52 13.14 35.93
CA SER A 195 -12.02 14.52 35.90
C SER A 195 -11.76 15.26 34.58
N LEU A 196 -10.89 14.75 33.70
CA LEU A 196 -10.73 15.27 32.33
C LEU A 196 -11.82 14.74 31.40
N ASN A 197 -12.44 13.59 31.72
CA ASN A 197 -13.46 12.99 30.87
C ASN A 197 -14.78 13.79 30.88
N SER A 198 -15.05 14.60 31.91
CA SER A 198 -16.23 15.47 31.99
C SER A 198 -16.18 16.65 31.00
N LEU A 199 -14.98 17.02 30.53
CA LEU A 199 -14.77 18.10 29.55
C LEU A 199 -14.93 17.64 28.10
N VAL A 200 -14.94 16.32 27.86
CA VAL A 200 -15.15 15.76 26.53
C VAL A 200 -16.64 15.85 26.19
N ALA A 201 -16.99 16.77 25.29
CA ALA A 201 -18.37 17.02 24.89
C ALA A 201 -19.09 15.79 24.26
N ASN A 202 -18.37 14.72 23.94
CA ASN A 202 -18.91 13.41 23.58
C ASN A 202 -18.27 12.32 24.43
N LYS A 203 -19.04 11.69 25.32
CA LYS A 203 -18.62 10.51 26.09
C LYS A 203 -18.00 9.47 25.15
N SER A 204 -16.68 9.27 25.20
CA SER A 204 -16.02 8.14 24.53
C SER A 204 -16.19 6.88 25.39
N SER A 205 -16.27 5.72 24.74
CA SER A 205 -16.22 4.43 25.44
C SER A 205 -14.82 4.12 25.99
N PHE A 206 -13.79 4.79 25.46
CA PHE A 206 -12.38 4.59 25.81
C PHE A 206 -11.78 5.86 26.44
N ASN A 207 -11.32 5.77 27.69
CA ASN A 207 -10.81 6.89 28.50
C ASN A 207 -9.28 6.80 28.71
N TRP A 208 -8.66 7.87 29.20
CA TRP A 208 -7.22 7.91 29.53
C TRP A 208 -6.78 6.83 30.51
N THR A 209 -7.65 6.52 31.47
CA THR A 209 -7.44 5.45 32.46
C THR A 209 -7.47 4.05 31.83
N HIS A 210 -8.08 3.89 30.65
CA HIS A 210 -8.01 2.66 29.86
C HIS A 210 -6.71 2.56 29.07
N LEU A 211 -5.95 3.64 28.88
CA LEU A 211 -4.68 3.62 28.18
C LEU A 211 -3.53 3.22 29.12
N ALA A 212 -3.30 3.99 30.19
CA ALA A 212 -2.19 3.80 31.12
C ALA A 212 -2.47 4.41 32.51
N ASN A 213 -1.75 3.97 33.55
CA ASN A 213 -1.85 4.56 34.88
C ASN A 213 -1.13 5.92 34.99
N SER A 214 0.01 6.05 34.32
CA SER A 214 0.76 7.30 34.24
C SER A 214 1.42 7.45 32.87
N LEU A 215 1.44 8.66 32.35
CA LEU A 215 2.01 9.02 31.04
C LEU A 215 2.99 10.17 31.21
N ALA A 216 4.14 10.08 30.55
CA ALA A 216 5.08 11.17 30.34
C ALA A 216 5.31 11.31 28.84
N LEU A 217 4.88 12.41 28.23
CA LEU A 217 4.89 12.62 26.78
C LEU A 217 5.55 13.96 26.42
N ASP A 218 6.47 13.95 25.47
CA ASP A 218 7.12 15.13 24.94
C ASP A 218 6.47 15.58 23.63
N LEU A 219 6.13 16.87 23.55
CA LEU A 219 5.59 17.48 22.34
C LEU A 219 6.70 17.89 21.38
N ARG A 220 6.49 17.62 20.10
CA ARG A 220 7.19 18.22 18.96
C ARG A 220 6.14 18.82 18.04
N ALA A 221 6.25 20.12 17.78
CA ALA A 221 5.42 20.82 16.82
C ALA A 221 6.32 21.46 15.75
N SER A 222 6.00 21.24 14.48
CA SER A 222 6.58 21.97 13.35
C SER A 222 5.44 22.36 12.40
N GLN A 223 5.81 22.95 11.25
CA GLN A 223 4.84 23.32 10.23
C GLN A 223 4.04 22.11 9.71
N ASP A 224 4.69 20.95 9.55
CA ASP A 224 4.15 19.78 8.86
C ASP A 224 3.86 18.58 9.75
N ILE A 225 4.25 18.61 11.04
CA ILE A 225 3.95 17.56 12.01
C ILE A 225 3.60 18.11 13.40
N LEU A 226 2.63 17.48 14.04
CA LEU A 226 2.35 17.59 15.47
C LEU A 226 2.47 16.19 16.08
N GLN A 227 3.43 16.00 16.99
CA GLN A 227 3.83 14.68 17.50
C GLN A 227 4.01 14.68 19.01
N TRP A 228 3.50 13.64 19.66
CA TRP A 228 3.76 13.30 21.06
C TRP A 228 4.54 11.99 21.13
N THR A 229 5.66 12.00 21.83
CA THR A 229 6.51 10.82 22.04
C THR A 229 6.83 10.67 23.51
N GLY A 230 6.76 9.47 24.08
CA GLY A 230 7.16 9.29 25.47
C GLY A 230 6.91 7.88 25.99
N VAL A 231 6.61 7.79 27.29
CA VAL A 231 6.44 6.52 28.00
C VAL A 231 5.16 6.48 28.82
N GLY A 232 4.52 5.31 28.83
CA GLY A 232 3.42 4.98 29.72
C GLY A 232 3.78 3.84 30.66
N THR A 233 3.23 3.87 31.87
CA THR A 233 3.40 2.80 32.87
C THR A 233 2.06 2.27 33.32
N VAL A 234 2.06 0.99 33.70
CA VAL A 234 0.89 0.29 34.22
C VAL A 234 1.21 -0.25 35.62
N THR A 235 0.20 -0.31 36.48
CA THR A 235 0.29 -1.03 37.76
C THR A 235 -0.44 -2.36 37.61
N ASP A 236 0.17 -3.45 38.11
CA ASP A 236 -0.27 -4.84 37.90
C ASP A 236 -1.75 -5.13 38.21
N SER A 237 -2.42 -4.29 39.00
CA SER A 237 -3.80 -4.49 39.46
C SER A 237 -4.87 -3.72 38.67
N THR A 238 -4.52 -2.98 37.61
CA THR A 238 -5.48 -2.13 36.87
C THR A 238 -5.51 -2.42 35.37
N PRO A 239 -6.66 -2.87 34.82
CA PRO A 239 -6.88 -3.04 33.38
C PRO A 239 -6.55 -1.81 32.55
N SER A 240 -5.74 -1.98 31.50
CA SER A 240 -5.39 -0.95 30.50
C SER A 240 -4.89 -1.55 29.18
N LEU A 241 -4.94 -0.80 28.08
CA LEU A 241 -4.41 -1.19 26.76
C LEU A 241 -2.94 -1.60 26.83
N LEU A 242 -2.12 -0.86 27.60
CA LEU A 242 -0.71 -1.19 27.79
C LEU A 242 -0.52 -2.55 28.47
N SER A 243 -1.40 -2.91 29.42
CA SER A 243 -1.29 -4.19 30.11
C SER A 243 -1.65 -5.41 29.26
N LEU A 244 -2.35 -5.26 28.13
CA LEU A 244 -2.59 -6.36 27.18
C LEU A 244 -1.28 -6.95 26.65
N PHE A 245 -0.25 -6.11 26.49
CA PHE A 245 1.05 -6.49 25.94
C PHE A 245 2.10 -6.80 27.02
N SER A 246 1.72 -6.79 28.30
CA SER A 246 2.65 -7.08 29.39
C SER A 246 3.27 -8.46 29.24
N ASN A 247 4.59 -8.54 29.38
CA ASN A 247 5.38 -9.75 29.19
C ASN A 247 5.34 -10.36 27.77
N THR A 248 4.87 -9.61 26.77
CA THR A 248 5.05 -9.93 25.34
C THR A 248 6.11 -9.02 24.72
N GLN A 249 6.60 -9.36 23.52
CA GLN A 249 7.49 -8.49 22.75
C GLN A 249 6.82 -8.00 21.46
N PRO A 250 7.11 -6.77 21.01
CA PRO A 250 6.68 -6.26 19.71
C PRO A 250 7.36 -7.02 18.56
N VAL A 251 6.64 -7.20 17.46
CA VAL A 251 7.14 -7.81 16.22
C VAL A 251 7.18 -6.76 15.10
N VAL A 252 8.02 -6.99 14.08
CA VAL A 252 8.04 -6.16 12.86
C VAL A 252 6.69 -6.26 12.18
N ASN A 253 6.06 -5.11 11.90
CA ASN A 253 4.74 -5.09 11.28
C ASN A 253 4.83 -5.39 9.78
N THR A 254 4.10 -6.41 9.32
CA THR A 254 4.15 -6.90 7.93
C THR A 254 2.84 -6.71 7.18
N LEU A 255 1.73 -6.52 7.90
CA LEU A 255 0.38 -6.56 7.33
C LEU A 255 0.03 -5.38 6.40
N ALA A 256 0.82 -4.31 6.39
CA ALA A 256 0.65 -3.21 5.43
C ALA A 256 0.80 -3.66 3.97
N SER A 257 1.62 -4.68 3.73
CA SER A 257 1.80 -5.30 2.40
C SER A 257 0.60 -6.15 1.96
N LEU A 258 -0.35 -6.45 2.86
CA LEU A 258 -1.52 -7.29 2.60
C LEU A 258 -2.84 -6.52 2.60
N ALA A 259 -2.82 -5.23 2.99
CA ALA A 259 -3.98 -4.36 2.93
C ALA A 259 -4.04 -3.59 1.57
N PRO A 260 -5.22 -3.17 1.08
CA PRO A 260 -5.35 -2.33 -0.12
C PRO A 260 -4.66 -0.96 0.01
N GLU A 261 -4.02 -0.46 -1.06
CA GLU A 261 -3.51 0.93 -1.14
C GLU A 261 -4.59 1.98 -0.87
N SER A 262 -5.83 1.66 -1.25
CA SER A 262 -7.00 2.53 -1.09
C SER A 262 -7.70 2.43 0.27
N ALA A 263 -7.14 1.69 1.24
CA ALA A 263 -7.74 1.59 2.56
C ALA A 263 -7.71 2.96 3.26
N ASP A 264 -8.77 3.26 4.01
CA ASP A 264 -8.85 4.50 4.80
C ASP A 264 -7.92 4.43 6.02
N GLY A 265 -7.57 3.21 6.46
CA GLY A 265 -6.50 2.96 7.41
C GLY A 265 -6.34 1.49 7.80
N LEU A 266 -5.36 1.27 8.67
CA LEU A 266 -4.88 -0.01 9.13
C LEU A 266 -4.57 0.10 10.63
N LEU A 267 -5.13 -0.83 11.41
CA LEU A 267 -4.77 -1.04 12.80
C LEU A 267 -4.13 -2.42 12.92
N THR A 268 -2.98 -2.55 13.59
CA THR A 268 -2.35 -3.84 13.88
C THR A 268 -2.04 -3.97 15.36
N ILE A 269 -2.07 -5.20 15.86
CA ILE A 269 -1.50 -5.63 17.13
C ILE A 269 -0.52 -6.76 16.88
N SER A 270 0.56 -6.82 17.64
CA SER A 270 1.54 -7.89 17.55
C SER A 270 2.06 -8.30 18.92
N PHE A 271 2.46 -9.57 19.03
CA PHE A 271 2.95 -10.19 20.24
C PHE A 271 3.71 -11.47 19.88
N THR A 272 4.75 -11.81 20.64
CA THR A 272 5.53 -13.04 20.44
C THR A 272 4.94 -14.28 21.13
N ASP A 273 4.02 -14.09 22.09
CA ASP A 273 3.41 -15.18 22.86
C ASP A 273 1.91 -14.93 23.01
N GLU A 274 1.13 -15.64 22.20
CA GLU A 274 -0.33 -15.51 22.17
C GLU A 274 -0.97 -16.00 23.49
N ALA A 275 -0.39 -17.00 24.17
CA ALA A 275 -0.94 -17.48 25.42
C ALA A 275 -0.81 -16.44 26.54
N VAL A 276 0.32 -15.72 26.58
CA VAL A 276 0.52 -14.57 27.49
C VAL A 276 -0.44 -13.44 27.14
N PHE A 277 -0.55 -13.06 25.85
CA PHE A 277 -1.48 -12.02 25.41
C PHE A 277 -2.93 -12.36 25.78
N ARG A 278 -3.37 -13.60 25.52
CA ARG A 278 -4.72 -14.09 25.86
C ARG A 278 -4.95 -14.05 27.37
N ALA A 279 -3.99 -14.47 28.18
CA ALA A 279 -4.10 -14.40 29.63
C ALA A 279 -4.27 -12.94 30.12
N ASN A 280 -3.54 -11.99 29.53
CA ASN A 280 -3.71 -10.57 29.82
C ASN A 280 -5.10 -10.06 29.40
N GLN A 281 -5.62 -10.53 28.25
CA GLN A 281 -6.94 -10.16 27.76
C GLN A 281 -8.07 -10.71 28.64
N GLN A 282 -7.99 -11.96 29.09
CA GLN A 282 -8.99 -12.59 29.97
C GLN A 282 -9.12 -11.89 31.33
N GLN A 283 -8.05 -11.28 31.83
CA GLN A 283 -8.11 -10.45 33.04
C GLN A 283 -8.96 -9.19 32.86
N GLN A 284 -9.16 -8.73 31.62
CA GLN A 284 -9.89 -7.50 31.29
C GLN A 284 -11.27 -7.75 30.70
N PHE A 285 -11.45 -8.84 29.95
CA PHE A 285 -12.67 -9.18 29.23
C PHE A 285 -13.12 -10.58 29.65
N THR A 286 -14.06 -10.66 30.61
CA THR A 286 -14.64 -11.93 31.10
C THR A 286 -15.39 -12.75 30.05
N GLU A 287 -15.67 -12.16 28.87
CA GLU A 287 -16.31 -12.83 27.73
C GLU A 287 -15.30 -13.50 26.78
N ALA A 288 -14.00 -13.35 27.01
CA ALA A 288 -12.97 -14.10 26.28
C ALA A 288 -13.05 -15.58 26.68
N ASN A 289 -13.71 -16.38 25.86
CA ASN A 289 -13.78 -17.83 26.02
C ASN A 289 -12.37 -18.47 25.88
N ASP A 290 -12.24 -19.73 26.30
CA ASP A 290 -11.17 -20.63 25.85
C ASP A 290 -11.32 -20.86 24.33
N ALA A 291 -11.09 -19.83 23.52
CA ALA A 291 -10.78 -20.04 22.12
C ALA A 291 -9.53 -20.92 22.11
N ASP A 292 -9.74 -22.17 21.71
CA ASP A 292 -8.77 -23.26 21.66
C ASP A 292 -7.43 -22.82 21.06
N ALA A 293 -6.41 -23.67 21.19
CA ALA A 293 -5.06 -23.54 20.60
C ALA A 293 -5.00 -23.17 19.09
N LEU A 294 -6.14 -23.00 18.42
CA LEU A 294 -6.32 -22.58 17.03
C LEU A 294 -5.52 -21.32 16.65
N PHE A 295 -5.48 -20.31 17.53
CA PHE A 295 -4.74 -19.05 17.30
C PHE A 295 -3.38 -19.00 17.99
N GLY A 296 -2.93 -20.11 18.60
CA GLY A 296 -1.73 -20.14 19.45
C GLY A 296 -0.40 -19.82 18.76
N THR A 297 -0.39 -19.76 17.42
CA THR A 297 0.77 -19.44 16.59
C THR A 297 0.68 -18.04 15.95
N THR A 298 -0.29 -17.22 16.37
CA THR A 298 -0.48 -15.86 15.85
C THR A 298 0.63 -14.92 16.33
N GLU A 299 1.17 -14.11 15.43
CA GLU A 299 2.18 -13.09 15.76
C GLU A 299 1.68 -11.67 15.52
N GLU A 300 0.79 -11.48 14.54
CA GLU A 300 0.25 -10.17 14.18
C GLU A 300 -1.21 -10.30 13.73
N VAL A 301 -2.07 -9.41 14.23
CA VAL A 301 -3.48 -9.29 13.82
C VAL A 301 -3.73 -7.87 13.34
N GLY A 302 -4.31 -7.73 12.16
CA GLY A 302 -4.62 -6.46 11.52
C GLY A 302 -6.09 -6.28 11.24
N LEU A 303 -6.61 -5.08 11.47
CA LEU A 303 -7.92 -4.60 11.05
C LEU A 303 -7.75 -3.52 9.99
N VAL A 304 -8.26 -3.81 8.79
CA VAL A 304 -8.30 -2.91 7.64
C VAL A 304 -9.71 -2.33 7.52
N PHE A 305 -9.83 -1.03 7.25
CA PHE A 305 -11.12 -0.40 6.99
C PHE A 305 -11.09 0.46 5.71
N GLN A 306 -12.16 0.35 4.93
CA GLN A 306 -12.38 1.16 3.73
C GLN A 306 -13.88 1.46 3.58
N GLY A 307 -14.28 2.68 3.89
CA GLY A 307 -15.67 3.08 3.98
C GLY A 307 -16.39 2.28 5.08
N GLN A 308 -17.34 1.45 4.67
CA GLN A 308 -18.07 0.53 5.58
C GLN A 308 -17.48 -0.89 5.56
N ASN A 309 -16.51 -1.17 4.69
CA ASN A 309 -15.93 -2.50 4.57
C ASN A 309 -14.83 -2.68 5.62
N LYS A 310 -14.79 -3.88 6.22
CA LYS A 310 -13.76 -4.31 7.16
C LYS A 310 -13.10 -5.60 6.67
N GLY A 311 -11.82 -5.73 6.96
CA GLY A 311 -11.07 -6.96 6.75
C GLY A 311 -10.15 -7.23 7.94
N ILE A 312 -10.04 -8.50 8.33
CA ILE A 312 -9.10 -8.94 9.36
C ILE A 312 -7.99 -9.73 8.69
N ILE A 313 -6.74 -9.45 9.05
CA ILE A 313 -5.58 -10.20 8.57
C ILE A 313 -4.86 -10.79 9.79
N ILE A 314 -4.55 -12.08 9.76
CA ILE A 314 -3.81 -12.78 10.81
C ILE A 314 -2.53 -13.33 10.20
N ASN A 315 -1.38 -12.92 10.72
CA ASN A 315 -0.10 -13.51 10.39
C ASN A 315 0.31 -14.52 11.47
N THR A 316 0.82 -15.67 11.05
CA THR A 316 1.17 -16.77 11.96
C THR A 316 2.45 -17.49 11.52
N PHE A 317 3.24 -17.99 12.47
CA PHE A 317 4.35 -18.89 12.17
C PHE A 317 3.92 -20.36 11.99
N GLY A 318 2.63 -20.69 12.17
CA GLY A 318 2.10 -22.05 12.16
C GLY A 318 0.68 -22.13 11.60
N ALA A 319 0.54 -22.11 10.28
CA ALA A 319 -0.74 -22.01 9.58
C ALA A 319 -1.59 -23.31 9.55
N LEU A 320 -1.04 -24.46 9.95
CA LEU A 320 -1.69 -25.76 9.68
C LEU A 320 -3.04 -25.92 10.39
N SER A 321 -3.08 -25.74 11.71
CA SER A 321 -4.29 -25.95 12.52
C SER A 321 -5.44 -25.03 12.10
N LEU A 322 -5.14 -23.74 11.85
CA LEU A 322 -6.14 -22.78 11.39
C LEU A 322 -6.61 -23.10 9.96
N SER A 323 -5.71 -23.53 9.08
CA SER A 323 -6.08 -23.95 7.72
C SER A 323 -7.02 -25.15 7.73
N GLU A 324 -6.72 -26.19 8.51
CA GLU A 324 -7.55 -27.40 8.63
C GLU A 324 -8.94 -27.06 9.18
N PHE A 325 -9.01 -26.28 10.26
CA PHE A 325 -10.29 -25.82 10.83
C PHE A 325 -11.15 -25.04 9.82
N LEU A 326 -10.54 -24.12 9.06
CA LEU A 326 -11.27 -23.32 8.07
C LEU A 326 -11.73 -24.17 6.88
N GLN A 327 -10.92 -25.14 6.45
CA GLN A 327 -11.29 -26.07 5.38
C GLN A 327 -12.46 -26.98 5.78
N GLU A 328 -12.55 -27.39 7.04
CA GLU A 328 -13.68 -28.16 7.57
C GLU A 328 -14.93 -27.29 7.77
N SER A 329 -14.74 -26.01 8.11
CA SER A 329 -15.82 -25.06 8.42
C SER A 329 -16.45 -24.39 7.18
N ARG A 330 -15.82 -24.49 6.00
CA ARG A 330 -16.30 -23.83 4.78
C ARG A 330 -17.49 -24.54 4.17
N SER A 331 -18.48 -23.75 3.75
CA SER A 331 -19.67 -24.20 3.03
C SER A 331 -19.44 -24.40 1.53
N SER A 332 -18.57 -23.58 0.94
CA SER A 332 -18.18 -23.66 -0.47
C SER A 332 -16.81 -23.01 -0.67
N VAL A 333 -16.28 -23.16 -1.89
CA VAL A 333 -15.00 -22.62 -2.29
C VAL A 333 -15.08 -22.17 -3.74
N TYR A 334 -14.35 -21.10 -4.07
CA TYR A 334 -14.16 -20.65 -5.44
C TYR A 334 -12.75 -20.05 -5.61
N ASP A 335 -12.25 -20.04 -6.84
CA ASP A 335 -10.98 -19.38 -7.16
C ASP A 335 -11.25 -17.92 -7.58
N TYR A 336 -10.39 -17.02 -7.12
CA TYR A 336 -10.30 -15.67 -7.63
C TYR A 336 -8.83 -15.28 -7.82
N GLN A 337 -8.46 -15.02 -9.07
CA GLN A 337 -7.10 -14.60 -9.44
C GLN A 337 -6.01 -15.58 -8.96
N GLY A 338 -6.26 -16.89 -9.06
CA GLY A 338 -5.32 -17.94 -8.64
C GLY A 338 -5.24 -18.13 -7.13
N LYS A 339 -6.14 -17.51 -6.36
CA LYS A 339 -6.26 -17.67 -4.91
C LYS A 339 -7.59 -18.34 -4.58
N GLU A 340 -7.51 -19.40 -3.79
CA GLU A 340 -8.68 -20.08 -3.26
C GLU A 340 -9.37 -19.21 -2.19
N ILE A 341 -10.67 -18.96 -2.35
CA ILE A 341 -11.51 -18.28 -1.37
C ILE A 341 -12.52 -19.27 -0.82
N GLY A 342 -12.45 -19.51 0.50
CA GLY A 342 -13.44 -20.29 1.21
C GLY A 342 -14.58 -19.41 1.72
N VAL A 343 -15.81 -19.93 1.64
CA VAL A 343 -17.02 -19.26 2.15
C VAL A 343 -17.45 -19.92 3.45
N LEU A 344 -17.48 -19.15 4.54
CA LEU A 344 -17.86 -19.60 5.88
C LEU A 344 -19.34 -19.31 6.16
N ALA A 345 -19.98 -20.17 6.96
CA ALA A 345 -21.17 -19.74 7.68
C ALA A 345 -20.76 -18.62 8.64
N SER A 346 -21.47 -17.48 8.62
CA SER A 346 -21.13 -16.28 9.41
C SER A 346 -20.69 -16.66 10.83
N SER A 347 -19.43 -16.35 11.15
CA SER A 347 -18.77 -16.78 12.38
C SER A 347 -18.28 -15.59 13.19
N ALA A 348 -18.47 -15.67 14.51
CA ALA A 348 -17.92 -14.73 15.50
C ALA A 348 -16.53 -15.17 16.01
N LEU A 349 -15.92 -16.21 15.43
CA LEU A 349 -14.64 -16.80 15.86
C LEU A 349 -13.55 -15.75 16.15
N LEU A 350 -13.43 -14.74 15.28
CA LEU A 350 -12.41 -13.70 15.42
C LEU A 350 -12.74 -12.69 16.53
N GLU A 351 -14.02 -12.40 16.75
CA GLU A 351 -14.46 -11.57 17.88
C GLU A 351 -14.21 -12.30 19.20
N GLU A 352 -14.43 -13.61 19.24
CA GLU A 352 -14.19 -14.44 20.43
C GLU A 352 -12.69 -14.60 20.75
N ALA A 353 -11.84 -14.70 19.72
CA ALA A 353 -10.40 -14.85 19.88
C ALA A 353 -9.69 -13.52 20.22
N PHE A 354 -10.19 -12.39 19.71
CA PHE A 354 -9.56 -11.07 19.92
C PHE A 354 -10.58 -9.99 20.34
N PRO A 355 -11.39 -10.19 21.40
CA PRO A 355 -12.48 -9.31 21.79
C PRO A 355 -12.05 -7.89 22.16
N ALA A 356 -10.80 -7.70 22.60
CA ALA A 356 -10.25 -6.37 22.88
C ALA A 356 -10.07 -5.51 21.61
N PHE A 357 -10.09 -6.13 20.43
CA PHE A 357 -9.66 -5.52 19.17
C PHE A 357 -10.66 -5.71 18.03
N ILE A 358 -11.38 -6.83 17.99
CA ILE A 358 -12.33 -7.17 16.95
C ILE A 358 -13.73 -7.09 17.54
N SER A 359 -14.55 -6.21 16.98
CA SER A 359 -15.96 -6.06 17.35
C SER A 359 -16.84 -5.74 16.15
N ASN A 360 -18.05 -6.28 16.16
CA ASN A 360 -19.02 -6.18 15.06
C ASN A 360 -18.40 -6.56 13.71
N PHE A 361 -17.75 -7.73 13.65
CA PHE A 361 -17.13 -8.33 12.48
C PHE A 361 -17.58 -9.78 12.32
N LYS A 362 -18.18 -10.09 11.17
CA LYS A 362 -18.64 -11.43 10.85
C LYS A 362 -17.87 -11.99 9.67
N ALA A 363 -16.94 -12.90 9.96
CA ALA A 363 -16.18 -13.57 8.91
C ALA A 363 -17.13 -14.41 8.04
N THR A 364 -17.21 -14.10 6.74
CA THR A 364 -17.99 -14.87 5.75
C THR A 364 -17.12 -15.39 4.61
N HIS A 365 -15.99 -14.74 4.33
CA HIS A 365 -15.03 -15.15 3.32
C HIS A 365 -13.63 -15.15 3.90
N TYR A 366 -12.80 -16.12 3.49
CA TYR A 366 -11.39 -16.13 3.82
C TYR A 366 -10.51 -16.61 2.66
N THR A 367 -9.25 -16.20 2.67
CA THR A 367 -8.20 -16.75 1.81
C THR A 367 -6.90 -16.89 2.61
N VAL A 368 -6.02 -17.77 2.15
CA VAL A 368 -4.73 -18.06 2.79
C VAL A 368 -3.61 -17.70 1.83
N LEU A 369 -2.66 -16.90 2.28
CA LEU A 369 -1.49 -16.43 1.55
C LEU A 369 -0.24 -16.75 2.35
N ASP A 370 0.44 -17.84 2.00
CA ASP A 370 1.59 -18.38 2.74
C ASP A 370 1.27 -18.58 4.23
N ASN A 371 1.68 -17.62 5.08
CA ASN A 371 1.52 -17.61 6.53
C ASN A 371 0.43 -16.62 7.01
N ALA A 372 -0.26 -15.95 6.09
CA ALA A 372 -1.29 -14.97 6.41
C ALA A 372 -2.69 -15.45 6.03
N PHE A 373 -3.66 -15.18 6.90
CA PHE A 373 -5.08 -15.45 6.70
C PHE A 373 -5.81 -14.12 6.59
N ILE A 374 -6.55 -13.94 5.49
CA ILE A 374 -7.36 -12.73 5.26
C ILE A 374 -8.82 -13.12 5.38
N PHE A 375 -9.57 -12.41 6.20
CA PHE A 375 -11.01 -12.57 6.41
C PHE A 375 -11.76 -11.29 6.03
N CYS A 376 -12.93 -11.43 5.41
CA CYS A 376 -13.81 -10.31 5.07
C CYS A 376 -15.28 -10.68 5.32
N GLU A 377 -16.11 -9.65 5.49
CA GLU A 377 -17.58 -9.80 5.61
C GLU A 377 -18.27 -9.85 4.24
N ASP A 378 -17.60 -9.33 3.20
CA ASP A 378 -18.11 -9.20 1.84
C ASP A 378 -17.16 -9.79 0.80
N ARG A 379 -17.75 -10.46 -0.19
CA ARG A 379 -17.05 -11.05 -1.33
C ARG A 379 -16.24 -10.02 -2.11
N ARG A 380 -16.80 -8.85 -2.39
CA ARG A 380 -16.12 -7.84 -3.22
C ARG A 380 -14.91 -7.27 -2.50
N PHE A 381 -14.96 -7.18 -1.16
CA PHE A 381 -13.84 -6.67 -0.38
C PHE A 381 -12.65 -7.64 -0.36
N ILE A 382 -12.89 -8.96 -0.18
CA ILE A 382 -11.79 -9.94 -0.26
C ILE A 382 -11.20 -10.02 -1.68
N GLU A 383 -12.04 -9.95 -2.72
CA GLU A 383 -11.59 -9.88 -4.12
C GLU A 383 -10.78 -8.60 -4.39
N LEU A 384 -11.15 -7.46 -3.79
CA LEU A 384 -10.38 -6.22 -3.87
C LEU A 384 -9.01 -6.36 -3.19
N MET A 385 -8.95 -7.00 -2.02
CA MET A 385 -7.70 -7.26 -1.32
C MET A 385 -6.77 -8.12 -2.18
N ILE A 386 -7.25 -9.26 -2.67
CA ILE A 386 -6.46 -10.17 -3.52
C ILE A 386 -5.95 -9.43 -4.78
N ARG A 387 -6.81 -8.65 -5.44
CA ARG A 387 -6.42 -7.87 -6.63
C ARG A 387 -5.30 -6.87 -6.36
N ASN A 388 -5.37 -6.18 -5.23
CA ASN A 388 -4.37 -5.18 -4.84
C ASN A 388 -3.05 -5.83 -4.42
N ILE A 389 -3.10 -6.96 -3.71
CA ILE A 389 -1.92 -7.78 -3.39
C ILE A 389 -1.27 -8.30 -4.69
N ASN A 390 -2.07 -8.83 -5.62
CA ASN A 390 -1.58 -9.34 -6.90
C ASN A 390 -0.97 -8.27 -7.81
N SER A 391 -1.33 -6.99 -7.62
CA SER A 391 -0.81 -5.86 -8.40
C SER A 391 0.14 -4.94 -7.62
N GLU A 392 0.60 -5.37 -6.44
CA GLU A 392 1.51 -4.60 -5.56
C GLU A 392 0.99 -3.18 -5.21
N LYS A 393 -0.32 -3.00 -5.23
CA LYS A 393 -1.01 -1.76 -4.84
C LYS A 393 -1.55 -1.89 -3.42
N THR A 394 -0.63 -1.95 -2.48
CA THR A 394 -0.92 -2.29 -1.09
C THR A 394 -0.84 -1.06 -0.18
N PHE A 395 -1.29 -1.17 1.07
CA PHE A 395 -1.27 -0.05 2.00
C PHE A 395 0.16 0.44 2.28
N GLU A 396 1.15 -0.45 2.21
CA GLU A 396 2.58 -0.11 2.29
C GLU A 396 3.01 0.90 1.22
N THR A 397 2.44 0.84 0.00
CA THR A 397 2.76 1.78 -1.09
C THR A 397 1.93 3.07 -1.03
N SER A 398 0.98 3.17 -0.10
CA SER A 398 0.07 4.32 0.01
C SER A 398 0.80 5.57 0.51
N ALA A 399 0.26 6.74 0.14
CA ALA A 399 0.76 8.02 0.66
C ALA A 399 0.64 8.11 2.20
N ILE A 400 -0.30 7.37 2.81
CA ILE A 400 -0.50 7.33 4.26
C ILE A 400 0.72 6.66 4.91
N TYR A 401 1.06 5.45 4.47
CA TYR A 401 2.17 4.67 5.05
C TYR A 401 3.53 5.32 4.78
N GLU A 402 3.79 5.72 3.53
CA GLU A 402 5.05 6.38 3.14
C GLU A 402 5.31 7.68 3.90
N SER A 403 4.27 8.47 4.17
CA SER A 403 4.40 9.72 4.95
C SER A 403 4.72 9.45 6.43
N ALA A 404 4.16 8.37 6.97
CA ALA A 404 4.27 8.01 8.39
C ALA A 404 5.57 7.26 8.72
N ARG A 405 6.08 6.44 7.78
CA ARG A 405 7.20 5.51 7.99
C ARG A 405 8.43 6.14 8.65
N SER A 406 8.79 7.38 8.29
CA SER A 406 9.97 8.05 8.83
C SER A 406 9.87 8.40 10.32
N GLU A 407 8.66 8.41 10.89
CA GLU A 407 8.42 8.77 12.29
C GLU A 407 8.08 7.55 13.17
N LEU A 408 8.07 6.34 12.60
CA LEU A 408 7.67 5.11 13.28
C LEU A 408 8.86 4.22 13.60
N ALA A 409 8.77 3.46 14.69
CA ALA A 409 9.62 2.30 14.92
C ALA A 409 9.27 1.16 13.96
N GLU A 410 10.24 0.31 13.65
CA GLU A 410 10.06 -0.83 12.74
C GLU A 410 9.21 -1.97 13.35
N ALA A 411 9.30 -2.17 14.66
CA ALA A 411 8.51 -3.13 15.41
C ALA A 411 7.58 -2.43 16.40
N SER A 412 6.35 -2.93 16.55
CA SER A 412 5.38 -2.36 17.49
C SER A 412 4.38 -3.39 18.00
N SER A 413 3.99 -3.26 19.26
CA SER A 413 2.93 -4.06 19.88
C SER A 413 1.55 -3.65 19.35
N MET A 414 1.40 -2.37 19.01
CA MET A 414 0.22 -1.85 18.32
C MET A 414 0.62 -0.71 17.39
N LEU A 415 0.09 -0.71 16.18
CA LEU A 415 0.26 0.37 15.21
C LEU A 415 -1.09 0.71 14.58
N PHE A 416 -1.44 1.98 14.61
CA PHE A 416 -2.56 2.52 13.88
C PHE A 416 -2.07 3.56 12.88
N LEU A 417 -2.56 3.46 11.64
CA LEU A 417 -2.35 4.42 10.57
C LEU A 417 -3.66 4.70 9.85
N ALA A 418 -3.98 5.96 9.60
CA ALA A 418 -5.14 6.32 8.81
C ALA A 418 -5.00 7.62 8.05
N ASP A 419 -5.83 7.75 7.02
CA ASP A 419 -6.14 9.02 6.42
C ASP A 419 -6.83 9.93 7.44
N GLY A 420 -6.23 11.09 7.71
CA GLY A 420 -6.78 12.12 8.57
C GLY A 420 -8.21 12.46 8.16
N GLY A 421 -8.47 12.60 6.85
CA GLY A 421 -9.79 12.84 6.24
C GLY A 421 -10.87 11.81 6.57
N LYS A 422 -10.47 10.63 7.03
CA LYS A 422 -11.29 9.42 7.16
C LYS A 422 -11.25 8.82 8.56
N LEU A 423 -10.70 9.54 9.55
CA LEU A 423 -10.83 9.17 10.95
C LEU A 423 -12.33 9.01 11.30
N THR A 424 -12.74 7.77 11.53
CA THR A 424 -14.12 7.41 11.88
C THR A 424 -14.28 7.35 13.40
N ASP A 425 -15.52 7.37 13.89
CA ASP A 425 -15.76 7.07 15.32
C ASP A 425 -15.31 5.65 15.72
N GLU A 426 -15.11 4.74 14.77
CA GLU A 426 -14.63 3.38 15.04
C GLU A 426 -13.29 3.38 15.79
N ILE A 427 -12.38 4.30 15.47
CA ILE A 427 -11.09 4.34 16.16
C ILE A 427 -11.20 4.74 17.63
N SER A 428 -12.21 5.52 17.99
CA SER A 428 -12.40 5.95 19.37
C SER A 428 -12.75 4.80 20.33
N ARG A 429 -12.95 3.60 19.80
CA ARG A 429 -13.06 2.36 20.58
C ARG A 429 -11.70 1.81 21.02
N TYR A 430 -10.63 2.10 20.28
CA TYR A 430 -9.30 1.52 20.49
C TYR A 430 -8.31 2.53 21.09
N ILE A 431 -8.51 3.83 20.85
CA ILE A 431 -7.62 4.91 21.31
C ILE A 431 -8.46 6.04 21.92
N PRO A 432 -8.02 6.67 23.03
CA PRO A 432 -8.74 7.80 23.61
C PRO A 432 -8.93 8.93 22.58
N LYS A 433 -10.15 9.47 22.45
CA LYS A 433 -10.44 10.58 21.50
C LYS A 433 -9.51 11.78 21.71
N ALA A 434 -9.07 12.03 22.93
CA ALA A 434 -8.19 13.14 23.24
C ALA A 434 -6.74 12.96 22.74
N MET A 435 -6.33 11.75 22.34
CA MET A 435 -5.09 11.49 21.61
C MET A 435 -5.24 11.64 20.09
N LEU A 436 -6.47 11.76 19.57
CA LEU A 436 -6.73 12.09 18.17
C LEU A 436 -6.51 13.60 18.00
N LEU A 437 -5.39 13.99 17.39
CA LEU A 437 -4.92 15.39 17.31
C LEU A 437 -5.65 16.22 16.23
N GLY A 438 -6.98 16.11 16.12
CA GLY A 438 -7.79 16.81 15.12
C GLY A 438 -9.12 16.11 14.80
N GLN A 439 -9.98 16.77 14.01
CA GLN A 439 -11.22 16.18 13.49
C GLN A 439 -11.02 15.62 12.09
N GLY A 440 -11.58 14.43 11.85
CA GLY A 440 -11.33 13.68 10.63
C GLY A 440 -11.65 14.47 9.35
N SER A 441 -12.83 15.08 9.24
CA SER A 441 -13.25 15.80 8.04
C SER A 441 -12.39 17.02 7.68
N ASP A 442 -11.67 17.58 8.64
CA ASP A 442 -10.99 18.86 8.49
C ASP A 442 -9.50 18.70 8.10
N MET A 443 -9.03 17.44 7.97
CA MET A 443 -7.63 17.11 7.73
C MET A 443 -7.41 16.12 6.55
N PRO A 444 -8.02 16.33 5.37
CA PRO A 444 -7.95 15.37 4.25
C PRO A 444 -6.54 15.13 3.68
N ASP A 445 -5.61 16.07 3.87
CA ASP A 445 -4.23 15.99 3.38
C ASP A 445 -3.24 15.47 4.44
N HIS A 446 -3.72 14.84 5.51
CA HIS A 446 -2.89 14.43 6.64
C HIS A 446 -2.99 12.94 6.94
N VAL A 447 -1.94 12.38 7.53
CA VAL A 447 -1.93 11.05 8.13
C VAL A 447 -2.02 11.19 9.64
N PHE A 448 -2.82 10.36 10.27
CA PHE A 448 -2.78 10.12 11.71
C PHE A 448 -2.10 8.79 11.98
N ALA A 449 -1.24 8.78 12.99
CA ALA A 449 -0.57 7.58 13.46
C ALA A 449 -0.59 7.49 14.98
N PHE A 450 -0.75 6.27 15.49
CA PHE A 450 -0.54 5.93 16.90
C PHE A 450 0.25 4.63 16.98
N GLN A 451 1.34 4.62 17.73
CA GLN A 451 2.22 3.48 17.86
C GLN A 451 2.55 3.23 19.34
N LEU A 452 2.44 1.97 19.73
CA LEU A 452 2.79 1.45 21.04
C LEU A 452 3.90 0.40 20.88
N VAL A 453 5.00 0.57 21.60
CA VAL A 453 6.07 -0.42 21.69
C VAL A 453 6.19 -0.83 23.15
N SER A 454 5.69 -2.01 23.48
CA SER A 454 5.70 -2.50 24.86
C SER A 454 7.07 -3.05 25.25
N ASP A 455 7.48 -2.79 26.50
CA ASP A 455 8.62 -3.37 27.18
C ASP A 455 8.14 -3.91 28.54
N ARG A 456 9.02 -4.55 29.34
CA ARG A 456 8.66 -5.28 30.56
C ARG A 456 7.98 -4.41 31.63
N SER A 457 8.38 -3.15 31.79
CA SER A 457 7.92 -2.28 32.90
C SER A 457 7.32 -0.96 32.46
N PHE A 458 7.45 -0.61 31.18
CA PHE A 458 6.87 0.60 30.58
C PHE A 458 6.63 0.35 29.09
N SER A 459 5.89 1.22 28.44
CA SER A 459 5.69 1.16 26.99
C SER A 459 6.00 2.51 26.37
N HIS A 460 6.71 2.49 25.24
CA HIS A 460 6.92 3.68 24.45
C HIS A 460 5.66 4.00 23.65
N LEU A 461 5.28 5.27 23.65
CA LEU A 461 4.14 5.81 22.93
C LEU A 461 4.62 6.84 21.92
N ASN A 462 4.04 6.78 20.73
CA ASN A 462 4.26 7.75 19.67
C ASN A 462 2.93 8.00 18.96
N THR A 463 2.42 9.23 19.01
CA THR A 463 1.21 9.64 18.29
C THR A 463 1.49 10.92 17.52
N PHE A 464 1.07 10.98 16.26
CA PHE A 464 1.28 12.17 15.45
C PHE A 464 0.21 12.36 14.38
N VAL A 465 0.04 13.62 14.00
CA VAL A 465 -0.56 14.01 12.73
C VAL A 465 0.51 14.68 11.90
N LYS A 466 0.65 14.24 10.64
CA LYS A 466 1.64 14.75 9.70
C LYS A 466 1.00 15.02 8.35
N ARG A 467 1.41 16.08 7.67
CA ARG A 467 0.99 16.35 6.29
C ARG A 467 1.48 15.23 5.39
N LYS A 468 0.61 14.68 4.54
CA LYS A 468 0.99 13.69 3.54
C LYS A 468 2.07 14.30 2.67
N THR A 469 3.21 13.64 2.54
CA THR A 469 4.14 13.98 1.47
C THR A 469 3.37 13.77 0.18
N ASN A 470 3.36 14.78 -0.69
CA ASN A 470 2.85 14.61 -2.04
C ASN A 470 3.74 13.55 -2.70
N ALA A 471 3.32 12.28 -2.62
CA ALA A 471 3.76 11.27 -3.55
C ALA A 471 3.45 11.92 -4.90
N GLN A 472 4.48 12.31 -5.65
CA GLN A 472 4.29 12.72 -7.04
C GLN A 472 3.34 11.68 -7.61
N LYS A 473 2.14 12.08 -8.07
CA LYS A 473 1.13 11.16 -8.62
C LYS A 473 1.90 10.21 -9.52
N LYS A 474 2.18 8.99 -9.02
CA LYS A 474 3.02 8.07 -9.77
C LYS A 474 2.19 7.82 -11.01
N ARG A 475 2.74 8.24 -12.14
CA ARG A 475 2.30 7.79 -13.46
C ARG A 475 2.19 6.28 -13.37
N GLY A 476 0.96 5.78 -13.44
CA GLY A 476 0.61 4.46 -12.95
C GLY A 476 -0.45 3.83 -13.83
N VAL A 477 -0.55 2.51 -13.73
CA VAL A 477 -1.44 1.72 -14.57
C VAL A 477 -2.81 1.62 -13.92
N ALA A 478 -3.89 1.93 -14.65
CA ALA A 478 -5.25 1.86 -14.13
C ALA A 478 -6.16 1.06 -15.07
N PRO A 479 -7.08 0.22 -14.55
CA PRO A 479 -8.10 -0.40 -15.39
C PRO A 479 -8.93 0.67 -16.10
N LEU A 480 -9.05 0.55 -17.41
CA LEU A 480 -9.90 1.40 -18.24
C LEU A 480 -11.32 0.82 -18.31
N PHE A 481 -11.44 -0.46 -18.66
CA PHE A 481 -12.70 -1.21 -18.63
C PHE A 481 -12.45 -2.72 -18.64
N THR A 482 -13.49 -3.48 -18.26
CA THR A 482 -13.57 -4.94 -18.42
C THR A 482 -14.78 -5.29 -19.29
N VAL A 483 -14.65 -6.33 -20.12
CA VAL A 483 -15.74 -6.89 -20.93
C VAL A 483 -15.89 -8.36 -20.63
N GLU A 484 -17.07 -8.76 -20.15
CA GLU A 484 -17.44 -10.16 -19.95
C GLU A 484 -18.06 -10.76 -21.22
N LEU A 485 -17.64 -11.98 -21.57
CA LEU A 485 -18.10 -12.74 -22.73
C LEU A 485 -18.99 -13.92 -22.30
N GLY A 486 -19.68 -14.51 -23.27
CA GLY A 486 -20.63 -15.60 -23.01
C GLY A 486 -20.01 -16.95 -22.66
N ALA A 487 -18.71 -17.13 -22.90
CA ALA A 487 -17.95 -18.34 -22.61
C ALA A 487 -16.46 -17.98 -22.37
N PRO A 488 -15.68 -18.89 -21.76
CA PRO A 488 -14.24 -18.68 -21.53
C PRO A 488 -13.47 -18.31 -22.80
N LEU A 489 -12.41 -17.51 -22.69
CA LEU A 489 -11.55 -17.13 -23.81
C LEU A 489 -10.74 -18.33 -24.32
N ALA A 490 -10.78 -18.55 -25.63
CA ALA A 490 -9.93 -19.52 -26.34
C ALA A 490 -8.70 -18.89 -26.99
N THR A 491 -8.70 -17.58 -27.25
CA THR A 491 -7.52 -16.87 -27.77
C THR A 491 -7.17 -15.73 -26.86
N ASN A 492 -5.90 -15.30 -26.89
CA ASN A 492 -5.50 -14.07 -26.22
C ASN A 492 -6.16 -12.87 -26.90
N PRO A 493 -6.65 -11.87 -26.16
CA PRO A 493 -7.13 -10.63 -26.75
C PRO A 493 -6.04 -9.93 -27.56
N GLN A 494 -6.42 -9.36 -28.69
CA GLN A 494 -5.49 -8.71 -29.61
C GLN A 494 -6.05 -7.36 -30.06
N PHE A 495 -5.20 -6.34 -30.14
CA PHE A 495 -5.57 -5.08 -30.78
C PHE A 495 -5.57 -5.19 -32.30
N VAL A 496 -6.59 -4.61 -32.92
CA VAL A 496 -6.75 -4.44 -34.37
C VAL A 496 -7.18 -3.01 -34.66
N THR A 497 -6.82 -2.47 -35.83
CA THR A 497 -7.05 -1.07 -36.21
C THR A 497 -8.39 -0.89 -36.92
N ASP A 498 -9.20 0.07 -36.47
CA ASP A 498 -10.32 0.61 -37.23
C ASP A 498 -9.81 1.63 -38.25
N HIS A 499 -9.72 1.22 -39.51
CA HIS A 499 -9.23 2.04 -40.62
C HIS A 499 -10.01 3.35 -40.87
N ARG A 500 -11.16 3.56 -40.22
CA ARG A 500 -11.97 4.78 -40.39
C ARG A 500 -11.48 5.94 -39.53
N ASN A 501 -10.82 5.64 -38.42
CA ASN A 501 -10.38 6.63 -37.42
C ASN A 501 -9.03 6.31 -36.78
N ASP A 502 -8.36 5.26 -37.25
CA ASP A 502 -7.06 4.72 -36.79
C ASP A 502 -7.01 4.24 -35.33
N LYS A 503 -8.14 4.31 -34.59
CA LYS A 503 -8.26 3.79 -33.23
C LYS A 503 -8.17 2.27 -33.22
N LYS A 504 -7.88 1.69 -32.05
CA LYS A 504 -7.89 0.24 -31.88
C LYS A 504 -9.23 -0.28 -31.38
N GLU A 505 -9.49 -1.50 -31.79
CA GLU A 505 -10.55 -2.40 -31.38
C GLU A 505 -9.88 -3.69 -30.89
N ILE A 506 -10.62 -4.51 -30.16
CA ILE A 506 -10.08 -5.76 -29.59
C ILE A 506 -10.78 -6.92 -30.27
N VAL A 507 -10.00 -7.87 -30.79
CA VAL A 507 -10.48 -9.13 -31.33
C VAL A 507 -10.13 -10.27 -30.38
N VAL A 508 -11.08 -11.16 -30.12
CA VAL A 508 -10.91 -12.32 -29.23
C VAL A 508 -11.93 -13.41 -29.57
N GLN A 509 -11.56 -14.67 -29.40
CA GLN A 509 -12.45 -15.81 -29.59
C GLN A 509 -12.70 -16.53 -28.26
N ASP A 510 -13.94 -17.00 -28.03
CA ASP A 510 -14.28 -17.87 -26.91
C ASP A 510 -14.12 -19.37 -27.23
N THR A 511 -14.24 -20.23 -26.22
CA THR A 511 -14.16 -21.70 -26.32
C THR A 511 -15.31 -22.33 -27.09
N GLU A 512 -16.39 -21.59 -27.30
CA GLU A 512 -17.47 -21.97 -28.20
C GLU A 512 -17.20 -21.51 -29.65
N ASN A 513 -15.98 -21.12 -30.01
CA ASN A 513 -15.60 -20.63 -31.33
C ASN A 513 -16.33 -19.36 -31.79
N ASN A 514 -16.94 -18.59 -30.89
CA ASN A 514 -17.46 -17.28 -31.24
C ASN A 514 -16.33 -16.25 -31.26
N LEU A 515 -16.13 -15.60 -32.40
CA LEU A 515 -15.22 -14.48 -32.58
C LEU A 515 -15.95 -13.17 -32.25
N TYR A 516 -15.33 -12.34 -31.44
CA TYR A 516 -15.83 -11.04 -31.00
C TYR A 516 -14.94 -9.92 -31.53
N LEU A 517 -15.57 -8.80 -31.87
CA LEU A 517 -14.89 -7.52 -32.04
C LEU A 517 -15.47 -6.51 -31.04
N ILE A 518 -14.60 -5.89 -30.26
CA ILE A 518 -14.94 -5.01 -29.15
C ILE A 518 -14.37 -3.61 -29.43
N SER A 519 -15.17 -2.57 -29.21
CA SER A 519 -14.76 -1.19 -29.46
C SER A 519 -13.71 -0.70 -28.46
N THR A 520 -13.09 0.44 -28.79
CA THR A 520 -12.24 1.26 -27.91
C THR A 520 -12.88 1.60 -26.55
N SER A 521 -14.21 1.53 -26.43
CA SER A 521 -14.97 1.84 -25.21
C SER A 521 -15.51 0.60 -24.49
N GLY A 522 -15.07 -0.60 -24.88
CA GLY A 522 -15.54 -1.87 -24.29
C GLY A 522 -16.89 -2.37 -24.79
N LYS A 523 -17.47 -1.79 -25.86
CA LYS A 523 -18.73 -2.27 -26.43
C LYS A 523 -18.48 -3.39 -27.43
N VAL A 524 -19.12 -4.54 -27.27
CA VAL A 524 -19.14 -5.60 -28.31
C VAL A 524 -19.82 -5.05 -29.56
N LEU A 525 -19.07 -4.97 -30.67
CA LEU A 525 -19.53 -4.47 -31.96
C LEU A 525 -20.28 -5.57 -32.74
N TRP A 526 -19.74 -6.79 -32.73
CA TRP A 526 -20.38 -7.98 -33.28
C TRP A 526 -19.81 -9.26 -32.67
N LYS A 527 -20.56 -10.36 -32.84
CA LYS A 527 -20.22 -11.73 -32.49
C LYS A 527 -20.46 -12.61 -33.72
N LYS A 528 -19.48 -13.42 -34.13
CA LYS A 528 -19.60 -14.37 -35.25
C LYS A 528 -19.17 -15.77 -34.81
N LYS A 529 -20.06 -16.75 -34.96
CA LYS A 529 -19.72 -18.16 -34.78
C LYS A 529 -18.80 -18.62 -35.92
N LEU A 530 -17.65 -19.19 -35.59
CA LEU A 530 -16.74 -19.85 -36.51
C LEU A 530 -16.87 -21.37 -36.39
N GLU A 531 -16.45 -22.10 -37.42
CA GLU A 531 -16.46 -23.57 -37.40
C GLU A 531 -15.35 -24.16 -36.51
N GLY A 532 -14.32 -23.37 -36.20
CA GLY A 532 -13.17 -23.84 -35.44
C GLY A 532 -12.39 -22.73 -34.74
N ARG A 533 -11.44 -23.14 -33.90
CA ARG A 533 -10.57 -22.23 -33.15
C ARG A 533 -9.60 -21.53 -34.09
N VAL A 534 -9.46 -20.21 -33.96
CA VAL A 534 -8.46 -19.40 -34.67
C VAL A 534 -7.05 -19.89 -34.32
N GLN A 535 -6.21 -20.02 -35.34
CA GLN A 535 -4.83 -20.47 -35.23
C GLN A 535 -3.89 -19.26 -35.26
N GLY A 536 -3.19 -19.02 -34.14
CA GLY A 536 -2.26 -17.92 -33.96
C GLY A 536 -2.91 -16.53 -33.94
N ARG A 537 -2.13 -15.50 -34.32
CA ARG A 537 -2.60 -14.10 -34.36
C ARG A 537 -3.41 -13.83 -35.63
N ILE A 538 -4.39 -12.96 -35.51
CA ILE A 538 -5.18 -12.47 -36.64
C ILE A 538 -4.39 -11.36 -37.34
N GLU A 539 -4.16 -11.50 -38.65
CA GLU A 539 -3.42 -10.52 -39.44
C GLU A 539 -4.37 -9.48 -40.05
N GLN A 540 -3.98 -8.21 -40.10
CA GLN A 540 -4.76 -7.16 -40.78
C GLN A 540 -4.18 -6.88 -42.18
N ILE A 541 -5.05 -6.93 -43.19
CA ILE A 541 -4.68 -6.71 -44.60
C ILE A 541 -5.57 -5.66 -45.26
N ASP A 542 -5.06 -4.95 -46.26
CA ASP A 542 -5.86 -4.10 -47.16
C ASP A 542 -5.90 -4.74 -48.54
N LEU A 543 -6.74 -5.76 -48.67
CA LEU A 543 -6.86 -6.62 -49.86
C LEU A 543 -7.18 -5.82 -51.13
N TYR A 544 -7.93 -4.73 -50.98
CA TYR A 544 -8.42 -3.89 -52.07
C TYR A 544 -7.56 -2.65 -52.34
N LYS A 545 -6.48 -2.45 -51.58
CA LYS A 545 -5.58 -1.30 -51.69
C LYS A 545 -6.28 0.05 -51.56
N ASN A 546 -7.34 0.12 -50.75
CA ASN A 546 -8.17 1.30 -50.58
C ASN A 546 -8.15 1.85 -49.15
N GLY A 547 -7.23 1.34 -48.32
CA GLY A 547 -7.11 1.67 -46.91
C GLY A 547 -8.09 0.93 -46.01
N ARG A 548 -9.08 0.19 -46.55
CA ARG A 548 -9.99 -0.59 -45.72
C ARG A 548 -9.29 -1.86 -45.27
N LEU A 549 -9.24 -2.08 -43.96
CA LEU A 549 -8.61 -3.26 -43.38
C LEU A 549 -9.61 -4.42 -43.23
N GLN A 550 -9.10 -5.63 -43.46
CA GLN A 550 -9.77 -6.93 -43.25
C GLN A 550 -8.95 -7.77 -42.28
N LEU A 551 -9.62 -8.69 -41.58
CA LEU A 551 -9.03 -9.67 -40.68
C LEU A 551 -8.78 -10.97 -41.45
N ALA A 552 -7.53 -11.40 -41.57
CA ALA A 552 -7.13 -12.63 -42.25
C ALA A 552 -6.51 -13.62 -41.26
N PHE A 553 -7.02 -14.85 -41.24
CA PHE A 553 -6.55 -15.88 -40.31
C PHE A 553 -6.96 -17.28 -40.77
N THR A 554 -6.36 -18.30 -40.18
CA THR A 554 -6.81 -19.69 -40.29
C THR A 554 -7.55 -20.09 -39.01
N THR A 555 -8.57 -20.94 -39.14
CA THR A 555 -9.09 -21.75 -38.04
C THR A 555 -8.44 -23.14 -38.08
N SER A 556 -8.89 -24.07 -37.23
CA SER A 556 -8.47 -25.47 -37.30
C SER A 556 -8.60 -26.09 -38.70
N ASN A 557 -9.54 -25.61 -39.53
CA ASN A 557 -9.89 -26.21 -40.81
C ASN A 557 -10.29 -25.21 -41.91
N GLN A 558 -10.25 -23.89 -41.67
CA GLN A 558 -10.64 -22.87 -42.67
C GLN A 558 -9.56 -21.80 -42.83
N PHE A 559 -9.43 -21.23 -44.04
CA PHE A 559 -8.76 -19.95 -44.27
C PHE A 559 -9.84 -18.89 -44.53
N LEU A 560 -9.92 -17.91 -43.64
CA LEU A 560 -10.94 -16.87 -43.63
C LEU A 560 -10.33 -15.48 -43.82
N VAL A 561 -11.03 -14.63 -44.58
CA VAL A 561 -10.88 -13.17 -44.53
C VAL A 561 -12.22 -12.54 -44.21
N LEU A 562 -12.29 -11.77 -43.13
CA LEU A 562 -13.47 -11.04 -42.70
C LEU A 562 -13.27 -9.53 -42.88
N ASP A 563 -14.30 -8.83 -43.34
CA ASP A 563 -14.34 -7.38 -43.29
C ASP A 563 -14.49 -6.88 -41.85
N ARG A 564 -14.38 -5.56 -41.64
CA ARG A 564 -14.55 -4.94 -40.31
C ARG A 564 -15.89 -5.27 -39.64
N ASN A 565 -16.93 -5.58 -40.41
CA ASN A 565 -18.27 -5.91 -39.90
C ASN A 565 -18.45 -7.42 -39.66
N GLY A 566 -17.38 -8.21 -39.75
CA GLY A 566 -17.41 -9.66 -39.57
C GLY A 566 -17.99 -10.42 -40.77
N LYS A 567 -18.16 -9.77 -41.93
CA LYS A 567 -18.65 -10.45 -43.14
C LYS A 567 -17.50 -11.08 -43.90
N GLU A 568 -17.72 -12.29 -44.41
CA GLU A 568 -16.74 -13.00 -45.25
C GLU A 568 -16.45 -12.21 -46.52
N VAL A 569 -15.18 -12.18 -46.88
CA VAL A 569 -14.68 -11.52 -48.09
C VAL A 569 -14.32 -12.59 -49.10
N ALA A 570 -15.18 -12.73 -50.12
CA ALA A 570 -14.96 -13.72 -51.16
C ALA A 570 -13.62 -13.50 -51.90
N PRO A 571 -12.90 -14.58 -52.29
CA PRO A 571 -13.25 -15.99 -52.13
C PRO A 571 -12.54 -16.65 -50.92
N PHE A 572 -12.31 -15.91 -49.84
CA PHE A 572 -11.53 -16.36 -48.69
C PHE A 572 -12.42 -16.93 -47.59
N ASP A 573 -13.17 -17.97 -47.96
CA ASP A 573 -14.03 -18.82 -47.15
C ASP A 573 -13.65 -20.30 -47.38
N MET A 574 -12.35 -20.55 -47.51
CA MET A 574 -11.81 -21.83 -47.99
C MET A 574 -11.77 -22.86 -46.87
N SER A 575 -12.41 -24.01 -47.07
CA SER A 575 -12.39 -25.12 -46.12
C SER A 575 -11.40 -26.21 -46.52
N PHE A 576 -10.75 -26.82 -45.54
CA PHE A 576 -9.72 -27.84 -45.69
C PHE A 576 -10.10 -29.08 -44.89
N SER A 577 -10.04 -30.25 -45.52
CA SER A 577 -10.18 -31.54 -44.84
C SER A 577 -8.80 -32.06 -44.40
N GLY A 578 -8.75 -32.83 -43.31
CA GLY A 578 -7.52 -33.47 -42.83
C GLY A 578 -6.98 -32.87 -41.52
N PRO A 579 -5.65 -32.89 -41.31
CA PRO A 579 -5.00 -32.35 -40.11
C PRO A 579 -5.31 -30.87 -39.86
N LEU A 580 -5.01 -30.39 -38.65
CA LEU A 580 -5.16 -28.98 -38.30
C LEU A 580 -4.32 -28.08 -39.21
N LEU A 581 -4.86 -26.91 -39.57
CA LEU A 581 -4.10 -25.87 -40.23
C LEU A 581 -3.15 -25.19 -39.23
N ASN A 582 -1.96 -24.83 -39.69
CA ASN A 582 -1.08 -23.92 -38.95
C ASN A 582 -1.59 -22.48 -39.03
N PRO A 583 -1.08 -21.57 -38.18
CA PRO A 583 -1.41 -20.16 -38.27
C PRO A 583 -1.09 -19.57 -39.65
N LEU A 584 -1.90 -18.60 -40.08
CA LEU A 584 -1.75 -17.99 -41.40
C LEU A 584 -0.44 -17.19 -41.51
N SER A 585 0.25 -17.37 -42.63
CA SER A 585 1.37 -16.51 -43.04
C SER A 585 0.93 -15.54 -44.12
N VAL A 586 1.14 -14.24 -43.88
CA VAL A 586 0.84 -13.16 -44.82
C VAL A 586 2.12 -12.47 -45.24
N PHE A 587 2.48 -12.55 -46.52
CA PHE A 587 3.68 -11.88 -47.05
C PHE A 587 3.30 -10.71 -47.96
N ASP A 588 3.87 -9.54 -47.71
CA ASP A 588 3.83 -8.38 -48.62
C ASP A 588 5.25 -7.98 -49.01
N TYR A 589 5.75 -8.64 -50.05
CA TYR A 589 7.16 -8.56 -50.43
C TYR A 589 7.68 -7.14 -50.68
N GLU A 590 6.86 -6.29 -51.30
CA GLU A 590 7.26 -4.93 -51.72
C GLU A 590 6.51 -3.84 -50.94
N GLY A 591 5.76 -4.19 -49.88
CA GLY A 591 4.93 -3.23 -49.15
C GLY A 591 3.82 -2.59 -49.99
N ASN A 592 3.47 -3.22 -51.13
CA ASN A 592 2.50 -2.68 -52.09
C ASN A 592 1.15 -3.43 -52.02
N ARG A 593 0.91 -4.13 -50.91
CA ARG A 593 -0.32 -4.85 -50.59
C ARG A 593 -0.66 -5.94 -51.61
N ASN A 594 0.36 -6.47 -52.30
CA ASN A 594 0.22 -7.64 -53.17
C ASN A 594 0.45 -8.91 -52.36
N TYR A 595 -0.50 -9.22 -51.47
CA TYR A 595 -0.33 -10.28 -50.50
C TYR A 595 -0.10 -11.66 -51.10
N ARG A 596 0.69 -12.46 -50.39
CA ARG A 596 0.79 -13.91 -50.54
C ARG A 596 0.37 -14.55 -49.23
N PHE A 597 -0.67 -15.35 -49.28
CA PHE A 597 -1.19 -16.10 -48.14
C PHE A 597 -0.65 -17.51 -48.22
N VAL A 598 0.16 -17.91 -47.24
CA VAL A 598 0.67 -19.29 -47.17
C VAL A 598 -0.10 -20.03 -46.09
N VAL A 599 -0.83 -21.05 -46.53
CA VAL A 599 -1.56 -21.99 -45.68
C VAL A 599 -0.79 -23.30 -45.69
N THR A 600 -0.49 -23.83 -44.50
CA THR A 600 0.21 -25.11 -44.35
C THR A 600 -0.63 -26.09 -43.52
N GLN A 601 -0.59 -27.36 -43.92
CA GLN A 601 -1.38 -28.44 -43.32
C GLN A 601 -0.59 -29.75 -43.44
N GLY A 602 -0.03 -30.23 -42.34
CA GLY A 602 0.96 -31.31 -42.40
C GLY A 602 2.12 -30.93 -43.33
N SER A 603 2.43 -31.74 -44.33
CA SER A 603 3.47 -31.45 -45.33
C SER A 603 3.00 -30.54 -46.48
N ASP A 604 1.70 -30.30 -46.62
CA ASP A 604 1.17 -29.54 -47.75
C ASP A 604 1.38 -28.03 -47.54
N VAL A 605 1.83 -27.34 -48.60
CA VAL A 605 2.06 -25.89 -48.61
C VAL A 605 1.31 -25.28 -49.78
N ARG A 606 0.39 -24.35 -49.49
CA ARG A 606 -0.42 -23.68 -50.51
C ARG A 606 -0.22 -22.17 -50.41
N MET A 607 0.24 -21.56 -51.50
CA MET A 607 0.39 -20.10 -51.59
C MET A 607 -0.70 -19.52 -52.48
N TYR A 608 -1.54 -18.66 -51.89
CA TYR A 608 -2.61 -17.94 -52.57
C TYR A 608 -2.23 -16.47 -52.78
N ASN A 609 -2.73 -15.87 -53.86
CA ASN A 609 -2.64 -14.43 -54.09
C ASN A 609 -3.85 -13.67 -53.49
N GLY A 610 -3.85 -12.34 -53.61
CA GLY A 610 -4.97 -11.46 -53.21
C GLY A 610 -6.32 -11.71 -53.90
N LYS A 611 -6.40 -12.64 -54.86
CA LYS A 611 -7.66 -13.08 -55.50
C LYS A 611 -8.06 -14.50 -55.08
N GLY A 612 -7.40 -15.06 -54.06
CA GLY A 612 -7.61 -16.43 -53.59
C GLY A 612 -7.22 -17.52 -54.58
N LYS A 613 -6.41 -17.19 -55.61
CA LYS A 613 -5.89 -18.17 -56.56
C LYS A 613 -4.51 -18.66 -56.14
N ILE A 614 -4.24 -19.94 -56.35
CA ILE A 614 -2.89 -20.50 -56.19
C ILE A 614 -1.90 -19.73 -57.07
N VAL A 615 -0.69 -19.52 -56.54
CA VAL A 615 0.40 -18.85 -57.24
C VAL A 615 1.21 -19.89 -58.01
N ASP A 616 0.98 -19.98 -59.32
CA ASP A 616 1.62 -20.99 -60.19
C ASP A 616 3.15 -20.96 -60.16
N GLY A 617 3.76 -19.80 -59.90
CA GLY A 617 5.21 -19.63 -59.84
C GLY A 617 5.85 -20.09 -58.53
N PHE A 618 5.07 -20.52 -57.53
CA PHE A 618 5.59 -21.00 -56.25
C PHE A 618 5.70 -22.53 -56.28
N LYS A 619 6.93 -23.03 -56.21
CA LYS A 619 7.25 -24.45 -56.45
C LYS A 619 7.27 -25.32 -55.19
N TYR A 620 7.46 -24.73 -54.01
CA TYR A 620 7.57 -25.47 -52.75
C TYR A 620 6.18 -25.78 -52.19
N THR A 621 5.43 -26.64 -52.89
CA THR A 621 4.04 -26.97 -52.57
C THR A 621 3.90 -28.18 -51.64
N LYS A 622 4.99 -28.89 -51.40
CA LYS A 622 5.06 -30.04 -50.50
C LYS A 622 6.40 -30.08 -49.79
N ALA A 623 6.37 -30.04 -48.46
CA ALA A 623 7.53 -30.21 -47.60
C ALA A 623 7.87 -31.70 -47.42
N GLU A 624 9.09 -31.99 -46.99
CA GLU A 624 9.58 -33.35 -46.78
C GLU A 624 8.91 -34.04 -45.59
N THR A 625 8.59 -33.27 -44.55
CA THR A 625 7.77 -33.69 -43.40
C THR A 625 6.79 -32.59 -43.02
N ALA A 626 6.02 -32.76 -41.94
CA ALA A 626 5.06 -31.75 -41.51
C ALA A 626 5.74 -30.41 -41.20
N VAL A 627 5.11 -29.32 -41.64
CA VAL A 627 5.51 -27.96 -41.25
C VAL A 627 4.99 -27.71 -39.83
N LEU A 628 5.87 -27.35 -38.90
CA LEU A 628 5.55 -27.27 -37.47
C LEU A 628 4.76 -26.01 -37.05
N ASP A 629 4.92 -24.91 -37.79
CA ASP A 629 4.35 -23.61 -37.43
C ASP A 629 4.24 -22.72 -38.69
N ARG A 630 3.73 -21.50 -38.54
CA ARG A 630 3.59 -20.53 -39.63
C ARG A 630 4.94 -20.24 -40.30
N PRO A 631 5.05 -20.38 -41.63
CA PRO A 631 6.23 -19.97 -42.36
C PRO A 631 6.52 -18.47 -42.18
N ARG A 632 7.78 -18.10 -41.97
CA ARG A 632 8.19 -16.71 -41.76
C ARG A 632 8.72 -16.10 -43.05
N HIS A 633 8.45 -14.82 -43.28
CA HIS A 633 9.09 -14.03 -44.34
C HIS A 633 10.03 -13.00 -43.73
N PHE A 634 11.26 -12.97 -44.23
CA PHE A 634 12.26 -11.98 -43.89
C PHE A 634 12.82 -11.34 -45.15
N ARG A 635 13.17 -10.06 -45.04
CA ARG A 635 13.87 -9.31 -46.09
C ARG A 635 15.23 -8.84 -45.56
N ILE A 636 16.32 -9.26 -46.20
CA ILE A 636 17.69 -8.83 -45.90
C ILE A 636 18.24 -8.15 -47.15
N GLY A 637 18.39 -6.82 -47.09
CA GLY A 637 18.68 -6.00 -48.26
C GLY A 637 17.56 -6.10 -49.30
N SER A 638 17.92 -6.46 -50.54
CA SER A 638 16.97 -6.65 -51.65
C SER A 638 16.46 -8.09 -51.79
N LYS A 639 16.81 -8.99 -50.86
CA LYS A 639 16.52 -10.42 -50.95
C LYS A 639 15.48 -10.84 -49.93
N ASP A 640 14.56 -11.70 -50.37
CA ASP A 640 13.55 -12.32 -49.52
C ASP A 640 13.89 -13.77 -49.23
N TYR A 641 13.48 -14.16 -48.03
CA TYR A 641 13.72 -15.45 -47.43
C TYR A 641 12.41 -15.93 -46.81
N LEU A 642 11.92 -17.07 -47.28
CA LEU A 642 10.78 -17.78 -46.71
C LEU A 642 11.35 -18.92 -45.85
N VAL A 643 11.03 -18.94 -44.56
CA VAL A 643 11.61 -19.88 -43.60
C VAL A 643 10.56 -20.82 -43.06
N PHE A 644 10.83 -22.13 -43.16
CA PHE A 644 9.95 -23.20 -42.71
C PHE A 644 10.68 -24.08 -41.70
N LYS A 645 10.06 -24.30 -40.53
CA LYS A 645 10.46 -25.32 -39.54
C LYS A 645 9.75 -26.62 -39.89
N LEU A 646 10.50 -27.70 -40.08
CA LEU A 646 9.94 -29.03 -40.36
C LEU A 646 10.10 -29.95 -39.15
N GLU A 647 9.19 -30.91 -39.04
CA GLU A 647 9.10 -31.87 -37.93
C GLU A 647 10.36 -32.74 -37.75
N ASP A 648 11.14 -32.95 -38.82
CA ASP A 648 12.39 -33.73 -38.75
C ASP A 648 13.60 -32.90 -38.29
N GLY A 649 13.37 -31.67 -37.82
CA GLY A 649 14.41 -30.72 -37.42
C GLY A 649 15.04 -29.95 -38.58
N SER A 650 14.57 -30.13 -39.82
CA SER A 650 15.06 -29.36 -40.96
C SER A 650 14.58 -27.90 -40.93
N LEU A 651 15.49 -26.96 -41.18
CA LEU A 651 15.15 -25.55 -41.44
C LEU A 651 15.29 -25.24 -42.93
N ARG A 652 14.17 -25.01 -43.63
CA ARG A 652 14.21 -24.63 -45.06
C ARG A 652 14.17 -23.12 -45.20
N ILE A 653 15.16 -22.56 -45.88
CA ILE A 653 15.26 -21.13 -46.19
C ILE A 653 15.21 -20.96 -47.71
N LEU A 654 14.06 -20.54 -48.21
CA LEU A 654 13.70 -20.52 -49.62
C LEU A 654 13.60 -19.09 -50.15
N ASN A 655 13.66 -18.92 -51.46
CA ASN A 655 13.35 -17.66 -52.12
C ASN A 655 11.82 -17.54 -52.40
N ARG A 656 11.39 -16.42 -53.00
CA ARG A 656 9.97 -16.15 -53.32
C ARG A 656 9.31 -17.18 -54.23
N VAL A 657 10.08 -17.92 -55.04
CA VAL A 657 9.56 -18.95 -55.96
C VAL A 657 9.60 -20.35 -55.33
N GLY A 658 10.09 -20.49 -54.10
CA GLY A 658 10.19 -21.76 -53.38
C GLY A 658 11.47 -22.55 -53.67
N ASP A 659 12.44 -21.99 -54.40
CA ASP A 659 13.74 -22.64 -54.58
C ASP A 659 14.65 -22.37 -53.36
N THR A 660 15.50 -23.33 -52.99
CA THR A 660 16.48 -23.18 -51.90
C THR A 660 17.31 -21.92 -52.09
N ARG A 661 17.28 -21.04 -51.09
CA ARG A 661 18.04 -19.78 -51.08
C ARG A 661 19.29 -19.87 -50.23
N VAL A 662 19.17 -20.51 -49.07
CA VAL A 662 20.25 -20.76 -48.13
C VAL A 662 20.19 -22.24 -47.77
N ALA A 663 21.28 -22.96 -48.01
CA ALA A 663 21.39 -24.35 -47.59
C ALA A 663 21.65 -24.40 -46.08
N VAL A 664 20.89 -25.21 -45.36
CA VAL A 664 21.04 -25.49 -43.93
C VAL A 664 21.06 -27.01 -43.80
N ASP A 665 22.27 -27.57 -43.74
CA ASP A 665 22.46 -29.03 -43.73
C ASP A 665 22.26 -29.64 -42.33
N GLU A 666 22.31 -28.80 -41.30
CA GLU A 666 22.14 -29.23 -39.91
C GLU A 666 20.67 -29.34 -39.53
N ARG A 667 20.32 -30.45 -38.88
CA ARG A 667 19.03 -30.63 -38.20
C ARG A 667 19.09 -30.05 -36.79
N ILE A 668 18.04 -29.34 -36.41
CA ILE A 668 17.90 -28.65 -35.13
C ILE A 668 16.68 -29.23 -34.41
N ASP A 669 16.85 -29.70 -33.18
CA ASP A 669 15.72 -30.11 -32.33
C ASP A 669 15.04 -28.86 -31.75
N PHE A 670 14.21 -28.22 -32.58
CA PHE A 670 13.65 -26.90 -32.31
C PHE A 670 12.95 -26.83 -30.94
N SER A 671 13.17 -25.72 -30.23
CA SER A 671 12.29 -25.31 -29.14
C SER A 671 10.94 -24.81 -29.69
N GLU A 672 10.02 -24.45 -28.79
CA GLU A 672 8.72 -23.86 -29.17
C GLU A 672 8.84 -22.44 -29.76
N ASN A 673 10.05 -21.87 -29.80
CA ASN A 673 10.28 -20.53 -30.29
C ASN A 673 10.08 -20.40 -31.81
N ASP A 674 9.65 -19.21 -32.22
CA ASP A 674 9.57 -18.81 -33.62
C ASP A 674 10.99 -18.67 -34.22
N VAL A 675 11.10 -18.63 -35.54
CA VAL A 675 12.31 -18.12 -36.19
C VAL A 675 12.24 -16.60 -36.18
N TYR A 676 13.35 -15.94 -35.87
CA TYR A 676 13.46 -14.48 -35.90
C TYR A 676 14.63 -14.02 -36.77
N LEU A 677 14.63 -12.72 -37.10
CA LEU A 677 15.76 -12.06 -37.75
C LEU A 677 16.42 -11.12 -36.75
N ASN A 678 17.69 -11.38 -36.43
CA ASN A 678 18.49 -10.53 -35.56
C ASN A 678 19.88 -10.31 -36.18
N ASN A 679 20.33 -9.06 -36.27
CA ASN A 679 21.62 -8.70 -36.86
C ASN A 679 21.86 -9.34 -38.26
N ASN A 680 20.83 -9.32 -39.12
CA ASN A 680 20.82 -9.93 -40.45
C ASN A 680 21.11 -11.44 -40.49
N LYS A 681 20.85 -12.15 -39.39
CA LYS A 681 20.93 -13.61 -39.29
C LYS A 681 19.58 -14.18 -38.87
N PHE A 682 19.24 -15.34 -39.42
CA PHE A 682 18.11 -16.12 -38.93
C PHE A 682 18.52 -16.72 -37.60
N ILE A 683 17.75 -16.45 -36.55
CA ILE A 683 18.00 -16.99 -35.22
C ILE A 683 16.86 -17.92 -34.80
N ILE A 684 17.23 -19.03 -34.18
CA ILE A 684 16.33 -20.02 -33.59
C ILE A 684 17.07 -20.77 -32.48
N THR A 685 16.35 -21.32 -31.52
CA THR A 685 16.93 -22.15 -30.45
C THR A 685 16.50 -23.61 -30.56
N ASP A 686 17.32 -24.50 -30.03
CA ASP A 686 16.92 -25.89 -29.74
C ASP A 686 16.38 -26.04 -28.31
N LYS A 687 15.85 -27.22 -27.98
CA LYS A 687 15.35 -27.57 -26.63
C LYS A 687 16.39 -27.51 -25.51
N THR A 688 17.68 -27.43 -25.84
CA THR A 688 18.78 -27.32 -24.86
C THR A 688 19.22 -25.88 -24.60
N GLY A 689 18.54 -24.91 -25.21
CA GLY A 689 18.90 -23.49 -25.09
C GLY A 689 20.11 -23.07 -25.93
N THR A 690 20.47 -23.85 -26.95
CA THR A 690 21.50 -23.44 -27.91
C THR A 690 20.87 -22.54 -28.97
N LEU A 691 21.38 -21.30 -29.12
CA LEU A 691 20.98 -20.38 -30.18
C LEU A 691 21.77 -20.65 -31.46
N PHE A 692 21.07 -20.97 -32.53
CA PHE A 692 21.59 -21.12 -33.88
C PHE A 692 21.39 -19.81 -34.63
N ALA A 693 22.48 -19.16 -35.02
CA ALA A 693 22.48 -17.96 -35.85
C ALA A 693 23.04 -18.28 -37.24
N ILE A 694 22.16 -18.23 -38.24
CA ILE A 694 22.43 -18.65 -39.62
C ILE A 694 22.53 -17.41 -40.50
N ASP A 695 23.69 -17.22 -41.14
CA ASP A 695 23.88 -16.10 -42.09
C ASP A 695 23.30 -16.42 -43.48
N THR A 696 23.26 -15.42 -44.36
CA THR A 696 22.72 -15.56 -45.72
C THR A 696 23.55 -16.45 -46.67
N ARG A 697 24.71 -16.95 -46.21
CA ARG A 697 25.55 -17.93 -46.91
C ARG A 697 25.40 -19.35 -46.34
N GLY A 698 24.56 -19.53 -45.31
CA GLY A 698 24.36 -20.81 -44.64
C GLY A 698 25.38 -21.09 -43.54
N LYS A 699 26.25 -20.13 -43.19
CA LYS A 699 27.18 -20.32 -42.07
C LYS A 699 26.39 -20.27 -40.76
N ILE A 700 26.48 -21.35 -39.99
CA ILE A 700 25.84 -21.50 -38.69
C ILE A 700 26.83 -21.11 -37.59
N THR A 701 26.40 -20.24 -36.68
CA THR A 701 27.09 -19.96 -35.41
C THR A 701 26.20 -20.45 -34.28
N LYS A 702 26.77 -21.21 -33.33
CA LYS A 702 26.03 -21.73 -32.17
C LYS A 702 26.51 -21.06 -30.90
N THR A 703 25.58 -20.56 -30.10
CA THR A 703 25.87 -20.01 -28.78
C THR A 703 25.06 -20.79 -27.75
N ARG A 704 25.74 -21.41 -26.78
CA ARG A 704 25.07 -22.11 -25.68
C ARG A 704 24.78 -21.10 -24.58
N PHE A 705 23.50 -20.87 -24.31
CA PHE A 705 23.06 -19.99 -23.23
C PHE A 705 22.73 -20.76 -21.94
N ASN A 706 22.76 -22.10 -21.97
CA ASN A 706 22.35 -22.98 -20.87
C ASN A 706 20.93 -22.64 -20.39
N LEU A 707 19.99 -22.53 -21.33
CA LEU A 707 18.59 -22.24 -21.04
C LEU A 707 17.83 -23.54 -20.76
N SER A 708 16.76 -23.45 -19.97
CA SER A 708 15.79 -24.52 -19.73
C SER A 708 15.04 -24.88 -21.03
N GLU A 709 14.36 -26.02 -21.05
CA GLU A 709 13.61 -26.46 -22.24
C GLU A 709 12.46 -25.52 -22.61
N ASP A 710 11.85 -24.88 -21.62
CA ASP A 710 10.70 -23.98 -21.71
C ASP A 710 11.08 -22.49 -21.91
N HIS A 711 12.36 -22.18 -22.18
CA HIS A 711 12.80 -20.82 -22.43
C HIS A 711 12.06 -20.16 -23.62
N GLY A 712 11.72 -18.90 -23.44
CA GLY A 712 11.07 -18.09 -24.48
C GLY A 712 12.00 -17.04 -25.05
N ILE A 713 11.94 -16.82 -26.36
CA ILE A 713 12.65 -15.72 -27.02
C ILE A 713 11.70 -14.87 -27.87
N ASP A 714 12.04 -13.60 -28.02
CA ASP A 714 11.49 -12.72 -29.06
C ASP A 714 12.59 -11.78 -29.55
N ALA A 715 12.53 -11.43 -30.82
CA ALA A 715 13.58 -10.61 -31.41
C ALA A 715 13.10 -9.74 -32.57
N THR A 716 13.71 -8.56 -32.60
CA THR A 716 13.75 -7.68 -33.76
C THR A 716 15.13 -7.73 -34.40
N THR A 717 15.33 -6.97 -35.48
CA THR A 717 16.63 -6.87 -36.15
C THR A 717 17.75 -6.37 -35.25
N LYS A 718 17.44 -5.65 -34.15
CA LYS A 718 18.41 -5.03 -33.24
C LYS A 718 18.25 -5.43 -31.77
N THR A 719 17.16 -6.12 -31.41
CA THR A 719 16.85 -6.48 -30.02
C THR A 719 16.63 -7.98 -29.95
N LEU A 720 17.31 -8.64 -29.01
CA LEU A 720 17.00 -9.99 -28.60
C LEU A 720 16.53 -9.92 -27.15
N SER A 721 15.39 -10.53 -26.88
CA SER A 721 14.91 -10.77 -25.53
C SER A 721 14.76 -12.26 -25.28
N VAL A 722 15.17 -12.70 -24.09
CA VAL A 722 15.15 -14.09 -23.65
C VAL A 722 14.53 -14.12 -22.26
N MET A 723 13.50 -14.91 -22.07
CA MET A 723 12.95 -15.25 -20.76
C MET A 723 13.33 -16.70 -20.45
N ASN A 724 13.98 -16.91 -19.31
CA ASN A 724 14.40 -18.25 -18.87
C ASN A 724 14.22 -18.35 -17.37
N ASP A 725 13.46 -19.34 -16.90
CA ASP A 725 13.04 -19.46 -15.51
C ASP A 725 12.48 -18.12 -15.00
N ASN A 726 13.17 -17.47 -14.06
CA ASN A 726 12.82 -16.17 -13.50
C ASN A 726 13.76 -15.02 -13.93
N GLU A 727 14.54 -15.20 -14.99
CA GLU A 727 15.45 -14.16 -15.52
C GLU A 727 15.01 -13.70 -16.93
N LEU A 728 14.68 -12.41 -17.04
CA LEU A 728 14.44 -11.73 -18.31
C LEU A 728 15.70 -11.00 -18.76
N THR A 729 16.21 -11.33 -19.94
CA THR A 729 17.29 -10.59 -20.61
C THR A 729 16.75 -9.77 -21.78
N ILE A 730 17.13 -8.49 -21.88
CA ILE A 730 16.82 -7.58 -23.00
C ILE A 730 18.11 -6.90 -23.44
N LYS A 731 18.55 -7.18 -24.67
CA LYS A 731 19.84 -6.67 -25.20
C LYS A 731 21.05 -6.94 -24.29
N GLY A 732 21.00 -8.02 -23.50
CA GLY A 732 22.03 -8.39 -22.53
C GLY A 732 21.87 -7.78 -21.14
N ASN A 733 20.96 -6.81 -20.95
CA ASN A 733 20.57 -6.34 -19.62
C ASN A 733 19.61 -7.34 -18.98
N LYS A 734 19.70 -7.53 -17.66
CA LYS A 734 18.95 -8.54 -16.92
C LYS A 734 17.95 -7.89 -15.97
N ALA A 735 16.78 -8.50 -15.84
CA ALA A 735 15.82 -8.28 -14.78
C ALA A 735 15.51 -9.63 -14.12
N SER A 736 15.71 -9.71 -12.81
CA SER A 736 15.32 -10.86 -12.00
C SER A 736 13.88 -10.69 -11.55
N LEU A 737 13.07 -11.74 -11.74
CA LEU A 737 11.68 -11.82 -11.33
C LEU A 737 11.55 -12.85 -10.21
N ASP A 738 10.38 -12.90 -9.59
CA ASP A 738 10.04 -13.93 -8.62
C ASP A 738 9.98 -15.32 -9.28
N LEU A 739 9.98 -16.38 -8.49
CA LEU A 739 9.81 -17.73 -9.02
C LEU A 739 8.38 -17.89 -9.56
N GLY A 740 8.25 -18.28 -10.82
CA GLY A 740 6.96 -18.44 -11.49
C GLY A 740 7.13 -19.07 -12.87
N VAL A 741 6.00 -19.26 -13.57
CA VAL A 741 6.01 -19.79 -14.94
C VAL A 741 5.72 -18.66 -15.90
N TYR A 742 6.74 -18.23 -16.63
CA TYR A 742 6.67 -17.07 -17.48
C TYR A 742 6.42 -17.42 -18.94
N THR A 743 5.59 -16.62 -19.59
CA THR A 743 5.42 -16.67 -21.04
C THR A 743 6.69 -16.20 -21.75
N LYS A 744 6.89 -16.63 -23.00
CA LYS A 744 7.88 -16.01 -23.88
C LYS A 744 7.75 -14.48 -23.91
N PRO A 745 8.85 -13.74 -24.00
CA PRO A 745 8.79 -12.28 -24.04
C PRO A 745 8.05 -11.83 -25.30
N ARG A 746 7.40 -10.67 -25.25
CA ARG A 746 6.88 -9.97 -26.43
C ARG A 746 7.46 -8.58 -26.53
N ILE A 747 8.04 -8.26 -27.68
CA ILE A 747 8.59 -6.96 -28.00
C ILE A 747 7.56 -6.14 -28.77
N PHE A 748 7.22 -4.97 -28.24
CA PHE A 748 6.42 -3.96 -28.91
C PHE A 748 7.31 -2.76 -29.28
N TYR A 749 7.23 -2.30 -30.52
CA TYR A 749 7.91 -1.09 -30.99
C TYR A 749 6.88 -0.03 -31.35
N ILE A 750 6.68 0.96 -30.47
CA ILE A 750 5.63 1.98 -30.61
C ILE A 750 6.23 3.35 -30.27
N TYR A 751 6.01 4.33 -31.16
CA TYR A 751 6.54 5.70 -31.02
C TYR A 751 8.03 5.76 -30.68
N ASP A 752 8.84 4.99 -31.41
CA ASP A 752 10.29 4.87 -31.24
C ASP A 752 10.75 4.37 -29.86
N LYS A 753 9.86 3.71 -29.13
CA LYS A 753 10.15 3.04 -27.86
C LYS A 753 9.96 1.54 -28.00
N ILE A 754 10.81 0.81 -27.29
CA ILE A 754 10.69 -0.64 -27.13
C ILE A 754 10.07 -0.90 -25.76
N TYR A 755 9.00 -1.68 -25.78
CA TYR A 755 8.40 -2.28 -24.60
C TYR A 755 8.59 -3.79 -24.70
N VAL A 756 8.95 -4.43 -23.60
CA VAL A 756 9.07 -5.88 -23.52
C VAL A 756 8.19 -6.38 -22.41
N SER A 757 7.24 -7.26 -22.71
CA SER A 757 6.36 -7.86 -21.71
C SER A 757 6.66 -9.33 -21.50
N VAL A 758 6.51 -9.79 -20.27
CA VAL A 758 6.37 -11.19 -19.89
C VAL A 758 5.19 -11.31 -18.93
N THR A 759 4.52 -12.46 -18.93
CA THR A 759 3.41 -12.73 -18.02
C THR A 759 3.74 -13.99 -17.24
N ASP A 760 3.69 -13.90 -15.91
CA ASP A 760 3.62 -15.07 -15.06
C ASP A 760 2.19 -15.62 -15.10
N ILE A 761 2.02 -16.79 -15.69
CA ILE A 761 0.69 -17.41 -15.82
C ILE A 761 0.22 -18.10 -14.54
N GLN A 762 1.12 -18.40 -13.60
CA GLN A 762 0.75 -18.97 -12.30
C GLN A 762 0.22 -17.90 -11.37
N THR A 763 0.95 -16.80 -11.22
CA THR A 763 0.51 -15.67 -10.36
C THR A 763 -0.38 -14.67 -11.09
N GLN A 764 -0.60 -14.87 -12.39
CA GLN A 764 -1.44 -14.03 -13.25
C GLN A 764 -1.00 -12.57 -13.23
N ARG A 765 0.31 -12.35 -13.38
CA ARG A 765 0.97 -11.04 -13.36
C ARG A 765 1.66 -10.76 -14.68
N ALA A 766 1.26 -9.70 -15.37
CA ALA A 766 2.02 -9.16 -16.49
C ALA A 766 3.00 -8.10 -16.01
N TYR A 767 4.21 -8.17 -16.56
CA TYR A 767 5.30 -7.21 -16.36
C TYR A 767 5.58 -6.50 -17.67
N LEU A 768 6.06 -5.25 -17.59
CA LEU A 768 6.43 -4.45 -18.75
C LEU A 768 7.74 -3.73 -18.49
N PHE A 769 8.70 -3.88 -19.40
CA PHE A 769 10.05 -3.34 -19.28
C PHE A 769 10.42 -2.47 -20.48
N ASP A 770 11.30 -1.50 -20.26
CA ASP A 770 11.95 -0.76 -21.33
C ASP A 770 13.09 -1.57 -21.97
N SER A 771 13.81 -0.97 -22.93
CA SER A 771 14.92 -1.66 -23.59
C SER A 771 16.17 -1.91 -22.72
N ASN A 772 16.21 -1.35 -21.51
CA ASN A 772 17.27 -1.53 -20.52
C ASN A 772 16.90 -2.58 -19.46
N ALA A 773 15.77 -3.27 -19.62
CA ALA A 773 15.20 -4.17 -18.62
C ALA A 773 14.77 -3.47 -17.32
N ILE A 774 14.42 -2.19 -17.39
CA ILE A 774 13.85 -1.43 -16.27
C ILE A 774 12.32 -1.53 -16.34
N SER A 775 11.69 -1.94 -15.23
CA SER A 775 10.23 -2.07 -15.14
C SER A 775 9.55 -0.70 -15.26
N PHE A 776 8.43 -0.64 -15.99
CA PHE A 776 7.59 0.56 -16.03
C PHE A 776 6.85 0.75 -14.71
N SER A 777 6.69 2.02 -14.29
CA SER A 777 5.95 2.38 -13.07
C SER A 777 4.51 1.84 -13.10
N GLY A 778 4.09 1.20 -12.01
CA GLY A 778 2.76 0.61 -11.86
C GLY A 778 2.61 -0.82 -12.42
N PHE A 779 3.70 -1.47 -12.83
CA PHE A 779 3.76 -2.91 -13.07
C PHE A 779 4.42 -3.62 -11.87
N PRO A 780 4.07 -4.89 -11.59
CA PRO A 780 3.18 -5.75 -12.39
C PRO A 780 1.70 -5.35 -12.32
N VAL A 781 0.94 -5.82 -13.30
CA VAL A 781 -0.52 -5.72 -13.30
C VAL A 781 -1.13 -7.10 -13.47
N TYR A 782 -2.34 -7.26 -12.99
CA TYR A 782 -3.05 -8.51 -13.14
C TYR A 782 -3.34 -8.80 -14.63
N ALA A 783 -3.00 -10.02 -15.07
CA ALA A 783 -3.18 -10.51 -16.42
C ALA A 783 -3.09 -12.03 -16.45
N ALA A 784 -4.19 -12.71 -16.82
CA ALA A 784 -4.23 -14.17 -16.92
C ALA A 784 -3.77 -14.71 -18.29
N SER A 785 -3.13 -13.88 -19.12
CA SER A 785 -2.60 -14.23 -20.45
C SER A 785 -1.50 -13.26 -20.89
N PRO A 786 -0.67 -13.60 -21.89
CA PRO A 786 0.20 -12.62 -22.54
C PRO A 786 -0.57 -11.38 -22.99
N ILE A 787 -0.03 -10.19 -22.72
CA ILE A 787 -0.67 -8.93 -23.10
C ILE A 787 -0.52 -8.65 -24.60
N ASP A 788 -1.41 -7.82 -25.15
CA ASP A 788 -1.15 -7.00 -26.34
C ASP A 788 -1.08 -5.52 -25.94
N LEU A 789 -0.30 -4.73 -26.68
CA LEU A 789 -0.03 -3.33 -26.33
C LEU A 789 -0.14 -2.45 -27.58
N SER A 790 -0.89 -1.35 -27.49
CA SER A 790 -1.03 -0.36 -28.55
C SER A 790 -1.52 0.98 -28.00
N ASP A 791 -1.35 2.07 -28.74
CA ASP A 791 -2.16 3.28 -28.57
C ASP A 791 -3.59 2.98 -29.03
N LEU A 792 -4.54 3.01 -28.09
CA LEU A 792 -5.92 2.60 -28.29
C LEU A 792 -6.77 3.70 -28.95
N ASP A 793 -6.55 4.97 -28.63
CA ASP A 793 -7.43 6.08 -29.02
C ASP A 793 -6.74 7.24 -29.78
N ASN A 794 -5.47 7.06 -30.12
CA ASN A 794 -4.55 7.96 -30.83
C ASN A 794 -4.07 9.17 -30.01
N ASP A 795 -4.00 9.06 -28.67
CA ASP A 795 -3.53 10.11 -27.78
C ASP A 795 -2.00 10.09 -27.51
N ARG A 796 -1.29 9.15 -28.14
CA ARG A 796 0.14 8.82 -27.96
C ARG A 796 0.49 8.22 -26.59
N ARG A 797 -0.49 7.72 -25.87
CA ARG A 797 -0.31 6.82 -24.74
C ARG A 797 -0.53 5.40 -25.23
N VAL A 798 -0.12 4.43 -24.43
CA VAL A 798 -0.28 3.03 -24.79
C VAL A 798 -1.11 2.35 -23.73
N GLU A 799 -2.03 1.54 -24.20
CA GLU A 799 -2.89 0.68 -23.42
C GLU A 799 -2.46 -0.75 -23.60
N ILE A 800 -2.81 -1.56 -22.61
CA ILE A 800 -2.61 -3.00 -22.64
C ILE A 800 -3.97 -3.69 -22.60
N VAL A 801 -4.06 -4.82 -23.29
CA VAL A 801 -5.23 -5.71 -23.22
C VAL A 801 -4.78 -7.12 -22.84
N SER A 802 -5.53 -7.77 -21.96
CA SER A 802 -5.29 -9.14 -21.52
C SER A 802 -6.59 -9.84 -21.15
N LYS A 803 -6.56 -11.17 -21.05
CA LYS A 803 -7.52 -11.94 -20.26
C LYS A 803 -7.50 -11.47 -18.81
N PHE A 804 -8.68 -11.25 -18.25
CA PHE A 804 -8.90 -10.93 -16.84
C PHE A 804 -9.27 -12.21 -16.08
N GLU A 805 -10.51 -12.66 -16.19
CA GLU A 805 -10.96 -13.95 -15.67
C GLU A 805 -11.13 -14.94 -16.83
N GLU A 806 -11.72 -16.11 -16.58
CA GLU A 806 -11.90 -17.13 -17.61
C GLU A 806 -12.63 -16.61 -18.86
N ASN A 807 -13.70 -15.85 -18.68
CA ASN A 807 -14.59 -15.33 -19.71
C ASN A 807 -14.52 -13.81 -19.90
N SER A 808 -13.51 -13.12 -19.36
CA SER A 808 -13.45 -11.66 -19.43
C SER A 808 -12.12 -11.11 -19.95
N VAL A 809 -12.21 -9.94 -20.58
CA VAL A 809 -11.10 -9.13 -21.12
C VAL A 809 -10.96 -7.89 -20.27
N ILE A 810 -9.74 -7.50 -19.90
CA ILE A 810 -9.44 -6.21 -19.28
C ILE A 810 -8.54 -5.36 -20.17
N VAL A 811 -8.79 -4.06 -20.15
CA VAL A 811 -7.91 -3.04 -20.72
C VAL A 811 -7.40 -2.14 -19.62
N TYR A 812 -6.11 -1.83 -19.64
CA TYR A 812 -5.51 -0.84 -18.75
C TYR A 812 -4.94 0.34 -19.54
N THR A 813 -4.99 1.53 -18.94
CA THR A 813 -4.25 2.72 -19.40
C THR A 813 -2.99 2.91 -18.57
N ILE A 814 -1.93 3.42 -19.21
CA ILE A 814 -0.64 3.75 -18.57
C ILE A 814 -0.53 5.29 -18.52
N ASN A 815 -0.72 5.87 -17.33
CA ASN A 815 -0.83 7.33 -17.14
C ASN A 815 0.50 8.08 -17.12
#